data_AF-A0AAQ4DL66-F1
#
_entry.id   AF-A0AAQ4DL66-F1
#
_cell.length_a   1.000
_cell.length_b   1.000
_cell.length_c   1.000
_cell.angle_alpha   90.00
_cell.angle_beta   90.00
_cell.angle_gamma   90.00
#
_symmetry.space_group_name_H-M   'P 1'
#
loop_
_entity.id
_entity.type
_entity.pdbx_description
1 polymer ?
#
loop_
_entity_poly.entity_id
_entity_poly.type
_entity_poly.pdbx_seq_one_letter_code
_entity_poly.pdbx_strand_id
1 'polypeptide(L)'
;MLHEFAVTTSLTDLTLRSPTFRASLFVLATLASVLLLLMLLMPTPNTLPGTCSSSYCRRAATDLEALMDAAVDPCDDFYHHVCNVWLSKHDKGVDFAHAAFWNGLDTVQLALLEHKRTAEGYANLHEISQLAAIFKSCLKFLASSSTLAEENLPEAFGNDAEVLKLKNVKEALQTVVRLSLIRGISTMFQVSLIKHRSENVSLYITQAVPLAEKLRQQPHSSTFVQFVAEILIIVLRVLPAHMTRNINATALRLVEFDKKVSAGDPTHVLATITDLRKPLEQLVGGGNFVHLVNSILPETSTLVGTSQVFCSGLNSIRATLEYFRQKLHLGLLYIFVHVLMEIGQFYYAKELFGKKPRYAAQFCLEASRDVMPPNVWSAVFNSLAALDSTREAENSSMESMFDHIRKMSSSRPPLLGMEESDKRRALSALSSVRLLSEIGAPDLLSNGSESKHAGSTNPEGLFGNMHVNLKLLESSRRLSAPPYLEDMVRNLYATTGDCAYSPLLNAVVLPSALRHAPFAYSSEEVPIEFDLGTVGALLARSVFQAGLPSPRSAFTWSTENVAPFVHCHEQQAPLLLHTLFQHITPSQTLDLFAWARSVKIAHGVMCTNKRKNHVHPTAPRISFRSAIGTGQRKQRPVEVSFDVMAQLLLVLWALSSQHFVHGARKCDRPKLFANYKIVDLSHHFNNRTIYWADDAHFRLNVTVVNATEAGWLQADEMAEAIHGGTHLDAPRHFGKGCWDAAEIPLERLMFLPVALVDVRDRVATNPEYLLSVSDVLNWEEQYGRLPDGCLFLACTGQSKYWPDHTAYLGIDENGTRHFPSISPEAGTFFVEKRRVFGVGVDSLAIDKSGDTTVHRTILSANIFAIENLNALHQVPPKGAYAIVLPLKIDGASGSPVRVVALVP
;
A
#
# COMPACT_ATOMS: atom_id res chain seq x y z
N MET A 1 -18.19 36.78 -60.33
CA MET A 1 -18.39 38.12 -60.92
C MET A 1 -17.04 38.82 -60.94
N LEU A 2 -16.56 39.12 -62.16
CA LEU A 2 -15.55 40.15 -62.56
C LEU A 2 -14.15 40.00 -61.92
N HIS A 3 -13.08 39.54 -62.60
CA HIS A 3 -12.49 39.91 -63.91
C HIS A 3 -12.17 41.41 -64.05
N GLU A 4 -10.92 41.68 -64.48
CA GLU A 4 -10.30 42.94 -64.95
C GLU A 4 -9.38 43.68 -63.96
N PHE A 5 -8.07 43.61 -64.16
CA PHE A 5 -7.33 44.56 -64.99
C PHE A 5 -5.84 44.19 -65.02
N ALA A 6 -5.38 43.77 -66.20
CA ALA A 6 -3.99 43.93 -66.62
C ALA A 6 -3.76 45.40 -66.96
N VAL A 7 -2.54 45.92 -66.76
CA VAL A 7 -1.84 46.84 -67.70
C VAL A 7 -0.51 47.30 -67.08
N THR A 8 0.57 46.78 -67.69
CA THR A 8 1.85 47.41 -68.06
C THR A 8 2.21 48.74 -67.39
N THR A 9 3.44 48.95 -66.90
CA THR A 9 4.55 49.40 -67.79
C THR A 9 5.87 49.56 -67.03
N SER A 10 6.95 49.08 -67.66
CA SER A 10 8.24 49.76 -67.86
C SER A 10 8.77 50.68 -66.76
N LEU A 11 9.81 50.22 -66.05
CA LEU A 11 10.89 51.06 -65.48
C LEU A 11 12.11 50.18 -65.17
N THR A 12 12.64 49.49 -66.19
CA THR A 12 13.81 48.60 -66.08
C THR A 12 15.12 49.22 -66.57
N ASP A 13 15.22 50.53 -66.81
CA ASP A 13 16.38 51.08 -67.54
C ASP A 13 17.05 52.35 -66.99
N LEU A 14 16.97 52.61 -65.69
CA LEU A 14 17.89 53.55 -65.02
C LEU A 14 18.06 53.12 -63.57
N THR A 15 19.23 52.57 -63.19
CA THR A 15 19.80 52.65 -61.81
C THR A 15 21.08 51.80 -61.56
N LEU A 16 21.63 51.07 -62.53
CA LEU A 16 22.74 50.11 -62.26
C LEU A 16 24.19 50.63 -62.42
N ARG A 17 24.45 51.94 -62.31
CA ARG A 17 25.82 52.51 -62.52
C ARG A 17 26.39 53.42 -61.42
N SER A 18 25.75 53.64 -60.27
CA SER A 18 26.41 54.34 -59.16
C SER A 18 26.98 53.36 -58.12
N PRO A 19 28.21 53.59 -57.60
CA PRO A 19 28.76 52.78 -56.51
C PRO A 19 27.90 52.87 -55.24
N THR A 20 27.16 53.98 -55.08
CA THR A 20 26.18 54.16 -54.00
C THR A 20 24.99 53.23 -54.14
N PHE A 21 24.50 52.93 -55.36
CA PHE A 21 23.37 52.02 -55.55
C PHE A 21 23.75 50.57 -55.28
N ARG A 22 24.98 50.16 -55.63
CA ARG A 22 25.50 48.82 -55.29
C ARG A 22 25.72 48.66 -53.79
N ALA A 23 26.21 49.69 -53.10
CA ALA A 23 26.32 49.70 -51.65
C ALA A 23 24.94 49.59 -50.98
N SER A 24 23.95 50.35 -51.46
CA SER A 24 22.58 50.28 -50.94
C SER A 24 21.91 48.93 -51.21
N LEU A 25 22.13 48.32 -52.39
CA LEU A 25 21.61 46.98 -52.69
C LEU A 25 22.27 45.90 -51.82
N PHE A 26 23.57 46.05 -51.54
CA PHE A 26 24.30 45.13 -50.66
C PHE A 26 23.86 45.29 -49.20
N VAL A 27 23.61 46.52 -48.74
CA VAL A 27 23.05 46.81 -47.41
C VAL A 27 21.62 46.27 -47.29
N LEU A 28 20.79 46.41 -48.32
CA LEU A 28 19.44 45.85 -48.33
C LEU A 28 19.45 44.31 -48.40
N ALA A 29 20.36 43.72 -49.19
CA ALA A 29 20.51 42.27 -49.26
C ALA A 29 21.04 41.70 -47.93
N THR A 30 21.98 42.38 -47.28
CA THR A 30 22.49 41.97 -45.96
C THR A 30 21.44 42.17 -44.87
N LEU A 31 20.69 43.27 -44.87
CA LEU A 31 19.54 43.46 -43.97
C LEU A 31 18.46 42.41 -44.19
N ALA A 32 18.11 42.09 -45.43
CA ALA A 32 17.15 41.03 -45.75
C ALA A 32 17.67 39.64 -45.34
N SER A 33 18.97 39.37 -45.51
CA SER A 33 19.60 38.13 -45.07
C SER A 33 19.63 38.01 -43.55
N VAL A 34 19.90 39.12 -42.84
CA VAL A 34 19.86 39.19 -41.37
C VAL A 34 18.43 39.07 -40.86
N LEU A 35 17.43 39.66 -41.54
CA LEU A 35 16.02 39.48 -41.21
C LEU A 35 15.55 38.05 -41.45
N LEU A 36 16.01 37.40 -42.53
CA LEU A 36 15.73 36.00 -42.82
C LEU A 36 16.40 35.08 -41.80
N LEU A 37 17.65 35.39 -41.41
CA LEU A 37 18.37 34.69 -40.35
C LEU A 37 17.68 34.89 -38.99
N LEU A 38 17.19 36.10 -38.71
CA LEU A 38 16.39 36.40 -37.52
C LEU A 38 15.04 35.66 -37.58
N MET A 39 14.36 35.57 -38.72
CA MET A 39 13.13 34.78 -38.86
C MET A 39 13.38 33.26 -38.74
N LEU A 40 14.55 32.78 -39.15
CA LEU A 40 14.97 31.37 -38.99
C LEU A 40 15.48 31.07 -37.57
N LEU A 41 15.95 32.09 -36.84
CA LEU A 41 16.37 32.03 -35.44
C LEU A 41 15.25 32.39 -34.45
N MET A 42 14.17 33.01 -34.92
CA MET A 42 12.91 33.09 -34.19
C MET A 42 12.47 31.65 -34.00
N PRO A 43 12.28 31.19 -32.76
CA PRO A 43 11.69 29.89 -32.55
C PRO A 43 10.34 29.92 -33.25
N THR A 44 10.16 29.09 -34.28
CA THR A 44 8.81 28.68 -34.69
C THR A 44 8.08 28.40 -33.38
N PRO A 45 6.90 28.97 -33.12
CA PRO A 45 6.11 28.47 -32.03
C PRO A 45 5.89 27.00 -32.38
N ASN A 46 6.67 26.12 -31.75
CA ASN A 46 6.18 24.82 -31.41
C ASN A 46 4.86 25.16 -30.74
N THR A 47 3.78 24.92 -31.45
CA THR A 47 2.45 24.82 -30.86
C THR A 47 2.60 23.75 -29.79
N LEU A 48 3.03 24.18 -28.60
CA LEU A 48 2.65 23.56 -27.36
C LEU A 48 1.13 23.35 -27.50
N PRO A 49 0.60 22.15 -27.23
CA PRO A 49 -0.84 22.00 -27.17
C PRO A 49 -1.36 23.09 -26.22
N GLY A 50 -2.31 23.89 -26.69
CA GLY A 50 -2.87 24.99 -25.92
C GLY A 50 -3.29 24.48 -24.54
N THR A 51 -3.09 25.30 -23.50
CA THR A 51 -3.52 24.96 -22.14
C THR A 51 -5.00 24.58 -22.17
N CYS A 52 -5.30 23.34 -21.82
CA CYS A 52 -6.66 22.84 -21.78
C CYS A 52 -7.47 23.56 -20.69
N SER A 53 -8.55 24.23 -21.07
CA SER A 53 -9.39 25.04 -20.17
C SER A 53 -10.77 24.42 -19.91
N SER A 54 -11.00 23.18 -20.32
CA SER A 54 -12.25 22.47 -20.06
C SER A 54 -12.52 22.35 -18.55
N SER A 55 -13.77 22.16 -18.16
CA SER A 55 -14.11 21.84 -16.77
C SER A 55 -13.41 20.58 -16.28
N TYR A 56 -13.24 19.59 -17.16
CA TYR A 56 -12.57 18.33 -16.84
C TYR A 56 -11.06 18.48 -16.67
N CYS A 57 -10.38 19.26 -17.52
CA CYS A 57 -8.96 19.57 -17.32
C CYS A 57 -8.70 20.35 -16.04
N ARG A 58 -9.57 21.30 -15.69
CA ARG A 58 -9.47 22.01 -14.41
C ARG A 58 -9.70 21.08 -13.23
N ARG A 59 -10.65 20.15 -13.34
CA ARG A 59 -10.90 19.14 -12.32
C ARG A 59 -9.71 18.22 -12.13
N ALA A 60 -9.19 17.63 -13.21
CA ALA A 60 -8.01 16.78 -13.18
C ALA A 60 -6.75 17.49 -12.65
N ALA A 61 -6.54 18.76 -13.03
CA ALA A 61 -5.44 19.56 -12.50
C ALA A 61 -5.61 19.85 -10.99
N THR A 62 -6.83 20.18 -10.54
CA THR A 62 -7.12 20.39 -9.12
C THR A 62 -6.92 19.11 -8.32
N ASP A 63 -7.37 17.98 -8.85
CA ASP A 63 -7.18 16.67 -8.25
C ASP A 63 -5.67 16.37 -8.09
N LEU A 64 -4.84 16.63 -9.11
CA LEU A 64 -3.38 16.46 -9.01
C LEU A 64 -2.72 17.41 -8.00
N GLU A 65 -3.06 18.69 -8.03
CA GLU A 65 -2.51 19.70 -7.10
C GLU A 65 -2.87 19.38 -5.65
N ALA A 66 -4.02 18.74 -5.41
CA ALA A 66 -4.43 18.31 -4.08
C ALA A 66 -3.59 17.14 -3.52
N LEU A 67 -2.78 16.48 -4.37
CA LEU A 67 -2.05 15.25 -4.06
C LEU A 67 -0.52 15.48 -4.04
N MET A 68 -0.02 16.27 -4.99
CA MET A 68 1.41 16.47 -5.24
C MET A 68 2.09 17.41 -4.23
N ASP A 69 3.33 17.08 -3.88
CA ASP A 69 4.24 17.93 -3.13
C ASP A 69 5.43 18.34 -4.00
N ALA A 70 5.36 19.54 -4.54
CA ALA A 70 6.40 20.11 -5.40
C ALA A 70 7.73 20.38 -4.67
N ALA A 71 7.78 20.27 -3.33
CA ALA A 71 9.02 20.42 -2.56
C ALA A 71 9.90 19.16 -2.61
N VAL A 72 9.33 17.99 -2.90
CA VAL A 72 10.07 16.73 -3.03
C VAL A 72 10.57 16.58 -4.47
N ASP A 73 11.84 16.22 -4.68
CA ASP A 73 12.36 15.98 -6.03
C ASP A 73 11.82 14.64 -6.57
N PRO A 74 11.12 14.62 -7.72
CA PRO A 74 10.59 13.38 -8.34
C PRO A 74 11.68 12.39 -8.79
N CYS A 75 12.94 12.81 -8.88
CA CYS A 75 14.08 11.93 -9.16
C CYS A 75 14.59 11.20 -7.91
N ASP A 76 14.36 11.77 -6.72
CA ASP A 76 14.79 11.21 -5.44
C ASP A 76 13.70 10.35 -4.80
N ASP A 77 12.48 10.88 -4.69
CA ASP A 77 11.32 10.15 -4.16
C ASP A 77 10.05 10.53 -4.94
N PHE A 78 9.80 9.75 -5.98
CA PHE A 78 8.67 9.96 -6.86
C PHE A 78 7.32 9.71 -6.18
N TYR A 79 7.28 8.87 -5.15
CA TYR A 79 6.06 8.54 -4.42
C TYR A 79 5.63 9.72 -3.55
N HIS A 80 6.53 10.26 -2.73
CA HIS A 80 6.22 11.42 -1.90
C HIS A 80 6.00 12.68 -2.75
N HIS A 81 6.72 12.85 -3.87
CA HIS A 81 6.43 13.94 -4.80
C HIS A 81 4.98 13.96 -5.29
N VAL A 82 4.37 12.79 -5.48
CA VAL A 82 3.04 12.67 -6.08
C VAL A 82 1.92 12.52 -5.04
N CYS A 83 2.20 11.98 -3.84
CA CYS A 83 1.19 11.61 -2.86
C CYS A 83 1.31 12.30 -1.50
N ASN A 84 2.38 13.05 -1.20
CA ASN A 84 2.67 13.51 0.16
C ASN A 84 1.60 14.47 0.73
N VAL A 85 0.97 15.32 -0.09
CA VAL A 85 -0.14 16.18 0.37
C VAL A 85 -1.38 15.35 0.70
N TRP A 86 -1.60 14.23 0.01
CA TRP A 86 -2.69 13.32 0.33
C TRP A 86 -2.44 12.56 1.62
N LEU A 87 -1.22 12.03 1.80
CA LEU A 87 -0.77 11.28 2.97
C LEU A 87 -0.78 12.13 4.24
N SER A 88 -0.56 13.45 4.14
CA SER A 88 -0.67 14.35 5.29
C SER A 88 -2.12 14.63 5.72
N LYS A 89 -3.10 14.34 4.86
CA LYS A 89 -4.53 14.60 5.10
C LYS A 89 -5.36 13.36 5.40
N HIS A 90 -4.83 12.15 5.22
CA HIS A 90 -5.54 10.89 5.37
C HIS A 90 -4.79 9.92 6.28
N ASP A 91 -5.52 9.06 6.99
CA ASP A 91 -4.94 8.10 7.92
C ASP A 91 -3.98 7.12 7.22
N LYS A 92 -2.89 6.78 7.91
CA LYS A 92 -1.89 5.80 7.42
C LYS A 92 -2.57 4.45 7.16
N GLY A 93 -2.54 3.98 5.92
CA GLY A 93 -3.03 2.65 5.52
C GLY A 93 -4.29 2.67 4.64
N VAL A 94 -4.94 3.82 4.48
CA VAL A 94 -5.90 4.04 3.40
C VAL A 94 -5.09 4.43 2.15
N ASP A 95 -5.32 3.79 1.01
CA ASP A 95 -4.69 4.20 -0.25
C ASP A 95 -5.65 5.05 -1.10
N PHE A 96 -5.10 5.82 -2.04
CA PHE A 96 -5.89 6.73 -2.88
C PHE A 96 -6.93 6.00 -3.73
N ALA A 97 -6.60 4.82 -4.28
CA ALA A 97 -7.53 4.05 -5.11
C ALA A 97 -8.71 3.52 -4.28
N HIS A 98 -8.43 3.07 -3.05
CA HIS A 98 -9.42 2.67 -2.06
C HIS A 98 -10.30 3.86 -1.65
N ALA A 99 -9.71 5.02 -1.36
CA ALA A 99 -10.48 6.23 -1.02
C ALA A 99 -11.34 6.73 -2.20
N ALA A 100 -10.80 6.73 -3.42
CA ALA A 100 -11.52 7.09 -4.63
C ALA A 100 -12.69 6.13 -4.91
N PHE A 101 -12.46 4.83 -4.73
CA PHE A 101 -13.48 3.80 -4.79
C PHE A 101 -14.61 4.05 -3.78
N TRP A 102 -14.27 4.34 -2.52
CA TRP A 102 -15.27 4.62 -1.48
C TRP A 102 -16.06 5.91 -1.73
N ASN A 103 -15.45 6.95 -2.28
CA ASN A 103 -16.16 8.15 -2.68
C ASN A 103 -17.20 7.87 -3.79
N GLY A 104 -16.89 6.96 -4.72
CA GLY A 104 -17.85 6.48 -5.71
C GLY A 104 -19.02 5.74 -5.07
N LEU A 105 -18.75 4.89 -4.08
CA LEU A 105 -19.77 4.18 -3.31
C LEU A 105 -20.60 5.10 -2.40
N ASP A 106 -20.04 6.18 -1.85
CA ASP A 106 -20.79 7.21 -1.09
C ASP A 106 -21.86 7.86 -1.99
N THR A 107 -21.58 8.01 -3.30
CA THR A 107 -22.57 8.50 -4.27
C THR A 107 -23.70 7.49 -4.50
N VAL A 108 -23.36 6.20 -4.62
CA VAL A 108 -24.35 5.11 -4.69
C VAL A 108 -25.22 5.10 -3.43
N GLN A 109 -24.59 5.23 -2.25
CA GLN A 109 -25.26 5.28 -0.96
C GLN A 109 -26.31 6.40 -0.93
N LEU A 110 -25.93 7.63 -1.30
CA LEU A 110 -26.85 8.77 -1.34
C LEU A 110 -28.04 8.50 -2.29
N ALA A 111 -27.77 7.95 -3.47
CA ALA A 111 -28.82 7.60 -4.44
C ALA A 111 -29.79 6.53 -3.90
N LEU A 112 -29.29 5.52 -3.17
CA LEU A 112 -30.10 4.46 -2.56
C LEU A 112 -30.91 4.96 -1.34
N LEU A 113 -30.37 5.92 -0.59
CA LEU A 113 -31.02 6.51 0.60
C LEU A 113 -32.10 7.53 0.23
N GLU A 114 -31.84 8.43 -0.72
CA GLU A 114 -32.71 9.58 -0.97
C GLU A 114 -34.01 9.21 -1.72
N HIS A 115 -34.05 8.13 -2.49
CA HIS A 115 -35.19 7.69 -3.31
C HIS A 115 -35.81 8.76 -4.25
N LYS A 116 -35.33 10.01 -4.24
CA LYS A 116 -36.09 11.19 -4.67
C LYS A 116 -35.68 11.81 -6.00
N ARG A 117 -34.62 11.30 -6.66
CA ARG A 117 -34.25 11.75 -8.02
C ARG A 117 -34.01 10.64 -9.04
N THR A 118 -33.88 9.39 -8.61
CA THR A 118 -33.75 8.21 -9.48
C THR A 118 -35.09 7.54 -9.78
N ALA A 119 -36.15 7.85 -9.01
CA ALA A 119 -37.44 7.20 -9.11
C ALA A 119 -38.25 7.55 -10.37
N GLU A 120 -37.99 8.66 -11.06
CA GLU A 120 -38.75 8.97 -12.30
C GLU A 120 -38.09 8.39 -13.57
N GLY A 121 -36.77 8.12 -13.55
CA GLY A 121 -36.04 7.55 -14.69
C GLY A 121 -35.82 6.04 -14.63
N TYR A 122 -35.81 5.44 -13.44
CA TYR A 122 -35.38 4.06 -13.23
C TYR A 122 -36.41 3.16 -12.50
N ALA A 123 -37.66 3.61 -12.37
CA ALA A 123 -38.78 2.84 -11.79
C ALA A 123 -39.05 1.47 -12.46
N ASN A 124 -38.40 1.18 -13.60
CA ASN A 124 -38.67 -0.02 -14.40
C ASN A 124 -37.64 -1.16 -14.23
N LEU A 125 -36.58 -1.02 -13.42
CA LEU A 125 -35.60 -2.10 -13.17
C LEU A 125 -35.82 -2.74 -11.80
N HIS A 126 -36.45 -3.91 -11.81
CA HIS A 126 -36.78 -4.71 -10.63
C HIS A 126 -35.55 -4.98 -9.76
N GLU A 127 -34.39 -5.17 -10.37
CA GLU A 127 -33.12 -5.53 -9.74
C GLU A 127 -32.54 -4.40 -8.88
N ILE A 128 -32.73 -3.14 -9.29
CA ILE A 128 -32.26 -1.96 -8.51
C ILE A 128 -33.13 -1.79 -7.26
N SER A 129 -34.43 -2.05 -7.37
CA SER A 129 -35.34 -2.03 -6.21
C SER A 129 -35.01 -3.14 -5.19
N GLN A 130 -34.59 -4.31 -5.66
CA GLN A 130 -34.11 -5.40 -4.80
C GLN A 130 -32.82 -5.01 -4.08
N LEU A 131 -31.87 -4.38 -4.77
CA LEU A 131 -30.63 -3.91 -4.16
C LEU A 131 -30.91 -2.89 -3.05
N ALA A 132 -31.79 -1.91 -3.33
CA ALA A 132 -32.20 -0.92 -2.33
C ALA A 132 -32.91 -1.56 -1.13
N ALA A 133 -33.72 -2.59 -1.35
CA ALA A 133 -34.40 -3.32 -0.27
C ALA A 133 -33.41 -4.09 0.61
N ILE A 134 -32.45 -4.82 0.02
CA ILE A 134 -31.39 -5.54 0.74
C ILE A 134 -30.54 -4.56 1.55
N PHE A 135 -30.10 -3.47 0.93
CA PHE A 135 -29.31 -2.44 1.58
C PHE A 135 -30.03 -1.80 2.79
N LYS A 136 -31.31 -1.44 2.64
CA LYS A 136 -32.12 -0.88 3.74
C LYS A 136 -32.39 -1.89 4.85
N SER A 137 -32.62 -3.16 4.49
CA SER A 137 -32.79 -4.24 5.45
C SER A 137 -31.54 -4.42 6.31
N CYS A 138 -30.35 -4.36 5.69
CA CYS A 138 -29.06 -4.37 6.40
C CYS A 138 -28.92 -3.20 7.38
N LEU A 139 -29.19 -1.98 6.93
CA LEU A 139 -29.11 -0.78 7.79
C LEU A 139 -30.08 -0.89 8.99
N LYS A 140 -31.31 -1.35 8.74
CA LYS A 140 -32.30 -1.56 9.80
C LYS A 140 -31.85 -2.63 10.79
N PHE A 141 -31.23 -3.71 10.31
CA PHE A 141 -30.64 -4.74 11.15
C PHE A 141 -29.52 -4.18 12.04
N LEU A 142 -28.57 -3.43 11.47
CA LEU A 142 -27.48 -2.81 12.24
C LEU A 142 -27.97 -1.80 13.29
N ALA A 143 -29.13 -1.18 13.06
CA ALA A 143 -29.77 -0.26 14.00
C ALA A 143 -30.68 -0.94 15.04
N SER A 144 -31.00 -2.24 14.87
CA SER A 144 -31.94 -2.97 15.74
C SER A 144 -31.30 -3.38 17.09
N SER A 145 -32.08 -3.95 18.02
CA SER A 145 -31.56 -4.50 19.30
C SER A 145 -31.34 -6.02 19.31
N SER A 146 -31.54 -6.71 18.18
CA SER A 146 -31.42 -8.17 18.10
C SER A 146 -30.04 -8.72 18.49
N THR A 147 -30.00 -9.91 19.08
CA THR A 147 -28.75 -10.60 19.46
C THR A 147 -28.48 -11.83 18.59
N LEU A 148 -27.23 -12.27 18.52
CA LEU A 148 -26.85 -13.48 17.76
C LEU A 148 -27.53 -14.74 18.31
N ALA A 149 -27.91 -14.74 19.59
CA ALA A 149 -28.64 -15.85 20.23
C ALA A 149 -30.10 -15.96 19.77
N GLU A 150 -30.65 -14.90 19.17
CA GLU A 150 -32.02 -14.88 18.62
C GLU A 150 -32.08 -15.45 17.19
N GLU A 151 -30.94 -15.82 16.59
CA GLU A 151 -30.90 -16.38 15.22
C GLU A 151 -31.22 -17.87 15.17
N ASN A 152 -32.06 -18.22 14.19
CA ASN A 152 -32.44 -19.60 13.92
C ASN A 152 -31.44 -20.25 12.94
N LEU A 153 -30.28 -20.68 13.45
CA LEU A 153 -29.24 -21.33 12.64
C LEU A 153 -29.75 -22.50 11.76
N PRO A 154 -30.64 -23.40 12.26
CA PRO A 154 -31.27 -24.42 11.42
C PRO A 154 -32.06 -23.86 10.24
N GLU A 155 -32.66 -22.69 10.34
CA GLU A 155 -33.40 -22.05 9.23
C GLU A 155 -32.43 -21.50 8.17
N ALA A 156 -31.30 -20.93 8.58
CA ALA A 156 -30.29 -20.39 7.67
C ALA A 156 -29.46 -21.45 6.96
N PHE A 157 -29.00 -22.46 7.72
CA PHE A 157 -28.05 -23.46 7.24
C PHE A 157 -28.67 -24.85 7.01
N GLY A 158 -29.92 -25.08 7.41
CA GLY A 158 -30.56 -26.39 7.30
C GLY A 158 -29.78 -27.46 8.04
N ASN A 159 -29.58 -28.61 7.40
CA ASN A 159 -28.79 -29.72 7.95
C ASN A 159 -27.32 -29.36 8.21
N ASP A 160 -26.79 -28.31 7.56
CA ASP A 160 -25.43 -27.85 7.78
C ASP A 160 -25.28 -27.09 9.12
N ALA A 161 -26.39 -26.76 9.81
CA ALA A 161 -26.36 -26.24 11.17
C ALA A 161 -26.01 -27.32 12.21
N GLU A 162 -26.23 -28.60 11.89
CA GLU A 162 -26.07 -29.72 12.83
C GLU A 162 -24.66 -30.32 12.83
N VAL A 163 -23.63 -29.55 12.44
CA VAL A 163 -22.22 -30.00 12.36
C VAL A 163 -21.76 -30.70 13.64
N LEU A 164 -22.19 -30.21 14.80
CA LEU A 164 -21.79 -30.75 16.11
C LEU A 164 -22.40 -32.12 16.43
N LYS A 165 -23.43 -32.56 15.69
CA LYS A 165 -24.08 -33.88 15.86
C LYS A 165 -23.44 -34.98 15.01
N LEU A 166 -22.52 -34.63 14.11
CA LEU A 166 -21.88 -35.59 13.20
C LEU A 166 -21.00 -36.56 13.99
N LYS A 167 -21.04 -37.84 13.62
CA LYS A 167 -20.42 -38.92 14.42
C LYS A 167 -19.09 -39.40 13.86
N ASN A 168 -18.79 -39.11 12.59
CA ASN A 168 -17.59 -39.62 11.93
C ASN A 168 -16.98 -38.61 10.96
N VAL A 169 -15.70 -38.84 10.62
CA VAL A 169 -14.91 -37.99 9.71
C VAL A 169 -15.52 -37.96 8.30
N LYS A 170 -16.13 -39.06 7.86
CA LYS A 170 -16.74 -39.14 6.52
C LYS A 170 -17.88 -38.13 6.38
N GLU A 171 -18.85 -38.15 7.30
CA GLU A 171 -19.96 -37.19 7.36
C GLU A 171 -19.47 -35.74 7.41
N ALA A 172 -18.47 -35.47 8.26
CA ALA A 172 -17.88 -34.14 8.38
C ALA A 172 -17.23 -33.66 7.07
N LEU A 173 -16.56 -34.55 6.33
CA LEU A 173 -16.01 -34.23 5.01
C LEU A 173 -17.11 -33.95 3.99
N GLN A 174 -18.24 -34.68 4.02
CA GLN A 174 -19.38 -34.36 3.14
C GLN A 174 -19.89 -32.95 3.43
N THR A 175 -20.00 -32.58 4.71
CA THR A 175 -20.39 -31.24 5.13
C THR A 175 -19.38 -30.19 4.68
N VAL A 176 -18.07 -30.42 4.81
CA VAL A 176 -17.05 -29.47 4.31
C VAL A 176 -17.14 -29.25 2.81
N VAL A 177 -17.29 -30.33 2.03
CA VAL A 177 -17.45 -30.24 0.57
C VAL A 177 -18.75 -29.50 0.21
N ARG A 178 -19.85 -29.80 0.90
CA ARG A 178 -21.15 -29.14 0.70
C ARG A 178 -21.08 -27.65 1.03
N LEU A 179 -20.53 -27.29 2.19
CA LEU A 179 -20.32 -25.90 2.60
C LEU A 179 -19.48 -25.14 1.57
N SER A 180 -18.42 -25.74 1.04
CA SER A 180 -17.58 -25.09 0.04
C SER A 180 -18.26 -24.91 -1.31
N LEU A 181 -18.93 -25.94 -1.84
CA LEU A 181 -19.53 -25.90 -3.18
C LEU A 181 -20.88 -25.15 -3.22
N ILE A 182 -21.72 -25.38 -2.22
CA ILE A 182 -23.10 -24.89 -2.19
C ILE A 182 -23.22 -23.56 -1.46
N ARG A 183 -22.43 -23.35 -0.39
CA ARG A 183 -22.50 -22.13 0.43
C ARG A 183 -21.34 -21.17 0.20
N GLY A 184 -20.29 -21.59 -0.52
CA GLY A 184 -19.07 -20.81 -0.69
C GLY A 184 -18.25 -20.66 0.60
N ILE A 185 -18.48 -21.50 1.61
CA ILE A 185 -17.82 -21.43 2.92
C ILE A 185 -16.63 -22.38 2.93
N SER A 186 -15.43 -21.82 2.83
CA SER A 186 -14.18 -22.56 3.03
C SER A 186 -13.90 -22.74 4.53
N THR A 187 -13.59 -23.96 4.96
CA THR A 187 -13.28 -24.27 6.37
C THR A 187 -11.88 -24.84 6.51
N MET A 188 -11.69 -26.15 6.28
CA MET A 188 -10.38 -26.82 6.32
C MET A 188 -9.65 -26.74 4.97
N PHE A 189 -10.41 -26.87 3.89
CA PHE A 189 -9.95 -26.69 2.52
C PHE A 189 -11.12 -26.16 1.70
N GLN A 190 -10.81 -25.56 0.55
CA GLN A 190 -11.79 -25.07 -0.39
C GLN A 190 -11.88 -26.03 -1.57
N VAL A 191 -13.11 -26.40 -1.91
CA VAL A 191 -13.46 -27.15 -3.11
C VAL A 191 -14.17 -26.21 -4.07
N SER A 192 -13.69 -26.16 -5.29
CA SER A 192 -14.28 -25.35 -6.37
C SER A 192 -14.38 -26.19 -7.62
N LEU A 193 -15.40 -25.95 -8.42
CA LEU A 193 -15.44 -26.45 -9.78
C LEU A 193 -14.92 -25.37 -10.71
N ILE A 194 -14.27 -25.79 -11.79
CA ILE A 194 -13.96 -24.92 -12.91
C ILE A 194 -14.44 -25.67 -14.15
N LYS A 195 -15.44 -25.10 -14.81
CA LYS A 195 -15.89 -25.63 -16.09
C LYS A 195 -14.97 -25.10 -17.19
N HIS A 196 -14.50 -25.97 -18.07
CA HIS A 196 -13.64 -25.61 -19.19
C HIS A 196 -14.48 -25.28 -20.44
N ARG A 197 -13.85 -24.66 -21.46
CA ARG A 197 -14.51 -24.40 -22.77
C ARG A 197 -15.05 -25.66 -23.43
N SER A 198 -14.45 -26.81 -23.17
CA SER A 198 -14.88 -28.12 -23.68
C SER A 198 -16.04 -28.73 -22.89
N GLU A 199 -16.72 -27.94 -22.04
CA GLU A 199 -17.76 -28.34 -21.07
C GLU A 199 -17.34 -29.36 -20.00
N ASN A 200 -16.13 -29.92 -20.10
CA ASN A 200 -15.54 -30.73 -19.04
C ASN A 200 -15.42 -29.90 -17.75
N VAL A 201 -15.87 -30.49 -16.65
CA VAL A 201 -15.74 -29.91 -15.32
C VAL A 201 -14.48 -30.46 -14.67
N SER A 202 -13.64 -29.57 -14.16
CA SER A 202 -12.47 -29.93 -13.36
C SER A 202 -12.68 -29.55 -11.91
N LEU A 203 -12.19 -30.40 -11.03
CA LEU A 203 -12.28 -30.22 -9.59
C LEU A 203 -11.00 -29.57 -9.06
N TYR A 204 -11.12 -28.44 -8.38
CA TYR A 204 -10.02 -27.74 -7.76
C TYR A 204 -10.15 -27.83 -6.24
N ILE A 205 -9.06 -28.22 -5.59
CA ILE A 205 -8.97 -28.33 -4.14
C ILE A 205 -7.80 -27.47 -3.69
N THR A 206 -8.10 -26.41 -2.95
CA THR A 206 -7.08 -25.49 -2.45
C THR A 206 -7.11 -25.46 -0.93
N GLN A 207 -6.00 -25.05 -0.33
CA GLN A 207 -5.96 -24.72 1.09
C GLN A 207 -7.04 -23.67 1.40
N ALA A 208 -7.70 -23.78 2.57
CA ALA A 208 -8.68 -22.80 3.00
C ALA A 208 -7.99 -21.55 3.54
N VAL A 209 -8.66 -20.41 3.42
CA VAL A 209 -8.27 -19.18 4.10
C VAL A 209 -8.49 -19.40 5.61
N PRO A 210 -7.44 -19.31 6.44
CA PRO A 210 -7.56 -19.52 7.88
C PRO A 210 -8.44 -18.45 8.53
N LEU A 211 -9.04 -18.78 9.67
CA LEU A 211 -9.91 -17.90 10.44
C LEU A 211 -9.19 -16.60 10.84
N ALA A 212 -7.91 -16.72 11.20
CA ALA A 212 -7.02 -15.60 11.45
C ALA A 212 -6.87 -14.64 10.25
N GLU A 213 -6.96 -15.11 9.02
CA GLU A 213 -6.91 -14.23 7.85
C GLU A 213 -8.28 -13.62 7.53
N LYS A 214 -9.37 -14.38 7.71
CA LYS A 214 -10.75 -13.87 7.57
C LYS A 214 -11.07 -12.74 8.57
N LEU A 215 -10.45 -12.77 9.74
CA LEU A 215 -10.60 -11.76 10.80
C LEU A 215 -9.62 -10.59 10.68
N ARG A 216 -8.76 -10.58 9.65
CA ARG A 216 -7.65 -9.63 9.55
C ARG A 216 -8.11 -8.31 8.90
N GLN A 217 -8.01 -7.22 9.66
CA GLN A 217 -7.90 -5.85 9.13
C GLN A 217 -6.54 -5.18 9.39
N GLN A 218 -5.58 -5.83 10.05
CA GLN A 218 -4.22 -5.30 10.27
C GLN A 218 -3.18 -6.43 10.47
N PRO A 219 -1.87 -6.20 10.22
CA PRO A 219 -0.86 -7.24 10.15
C PRO A 219 -0.31 -7.68 11.52
N HIS A 220 -0.17 -9.00 11.66
CA HIS A 220 0.79 -9.77 12.46
C HIS A 220 1.41 -9.12 13.71
N SER A 221 0.70 -9.20 14.84
CA SER A 221 1.23 -8.98 16.19
C SER A 221 0.80 -10.12 17.13
N SER A 222 1.50 -10.33 18.25
CA SER A 222 1.07 -11.26 19.31
C SER A 222 -0.32 -10.91 19.87
N THR A 223 -0.69 -9.62 19.82
CA THR A 223 -2.05 -9.14 20.15
C THR A 223 -3.12 -9.66 19.17
N PHE A 224 -2.77 -10.03 17.94
CA PHE A 224 -3.73 -10.58 16.98
C PHE A 224 -4.20 -12.01 17.35
N VAL A 225 -3.31 -12.83 17.90
CA VAL A 225 -3.67 -14.18 18.38
C VAL A 225 -4.66 -14.09 19.55
N GLN A 226 -4.44 -13.13 20.45
CA GLN A 226 -5.36 -12.83 21.54
C GLN A 226 -6.69 -12.26 21.02
N PHE A 227 -6.65 -11.35 20.05
CA PHE A 227 -7.84 -10.79 19.40
C PHE A 227 -8.72 -11.87 18.74
N VAL A 228 -8.12 -12.77 17.96
CA VAL A 228 -8.84 -13.90 17.36
C VAL A 228 -9.43 -14.82 18.44
N ALA A 229 -8.69 -15.07 19.53
CA ALA A 229 -9.19 -15.84 20.65
C ALA A 229 -10.37 -15.16 21.37
N GLU A 230 -10.35 -13.84 21.54
CA GLU A 230 -11.45 -13.08 22.13
C GLU A 230 -12.71 -13.09 21.26
N ILE A 231 -12.56 -12.94 19.93
CA ILE A 231 -13.67 -13.08 18.99
C ILE A 231 -14.26 -14.50 19.08
N LEU A 232 -13.39 -15.52 19.08
CA LEU A 232 -13.82 -16.91 19.25
C LEU A 232 -14.57 -17.13 20.57
N ILE A 233 -14.14 -16.49 21.67
CA ILE A 233 -14.85 -16.57 22.96
C ILE A 233 -16.26 -16.00 22.84
N ILE A 234 -16.44 -14.86 22.15
CA ILE A 234 -17.76 -14.25 21.92
C ILE A 234 -18.65 -15.20 21.12
N VAL A 235 -18.13 -15.74 20.00
CA VAL A 235 -18.87 -16.66 19.12
C VAL A 235 -19.24 -17.96 19.85
N LEU A 236 -18.33 -18.51 20.66
CA LEU A 236 -18.56 -19.75 21.39
C LEU A 236 -19.56 -19.60 22.54
N ARG A 237 -19.85 -18.40 23.04
CA ARG A 237 -20.88 -18.17 24.07
C ARG A 237 -22.31 -18.50 23.59
N VAL A 238 -22.53 -18.58 22.28
CA VAL A 238 -23.81 -19.02 21.70
C VAL A 238 -24.05 -20.52 21.93
N LEU A 239 -23.01 -21.29 22.23
CA LEU A 239 -23.14 -22.72 22.49
C LEU A 239 -23.75 -23.00 23.87
N PRO A 240 -24.54 -24.09 24.01
CA PRO A 240 -25.05 -24.55 25.30
C PRO A 240 -23.96 -24.64 26.38
N ALA A 241 -24.32 -24.26 27.61
CA ALA A 241 -23.41 -24.17 28.77
C ALA A 241 -22.54 -25.42 29.02
N HIS A 242 -23.02 -26.60 28.63
CA HIS A 242 -22.28 -27.86 28.79
C HIS A 242 -21.10 -28.00 27.81
N MET A 243 -21.15 -27.36 26.64
CA MET A 243 -20.05 -27.33 25.65
C MET A 243 -19.05 -26.19 25.89
N THR A 244 -19.38 -25.25 26.79
CA THR A 244 -18.61 -24.03 27.06
C THR A 244 -17.90 -24.02 28.42
N ARG A 245 -17.81 -25.16 29.13
CA ARG A 245 -17.18 -25.27 30.46
C ARG A 245 -15.74 -24.73 30.56
N ASN A 246 -15.02 -24.58 29.44
CA ASN A 246 -13.71 -23.93 29.37
C ASN A 246 -13.51 -23.17 28.04
N ILE A 247 -14.34 -22.15 27.79
CA ILE A 247 -14.34 -21.39 26.51
C ILE A 247 -12.95 -20.89 26.14
N ASN A 248 -12.21 -20.31 27.09
CA ASN A 248 -10.90 -19.73 26.81
C ASN A 248 -9.90 -20.77 26.32
N ALA A 249 -9.82 -21.94 26.98
CA ALA A 249 -8.93 -23.01 26.53
C ALA A 249 -9.37 -23.59 25.17
N THR A 250 -10.69 -23.67 24.92
CA THR A 250 -11.23 -24.12 23.63
C THR A 250 -10.91 -23.14 22.50
N ALA A 251 -11.03 -21.83 22.74
CA ALA A 251 -10.66 -20.79 21.77
C ALA A 251 -9.17 -20.86 21.40
N LEU A 252 -8.28 -21.01 22.38
CA LEU A 252 -6.84 -21.18 22.12
C LEU A 252 -6.52 -22.44 21.31
N ARG A 253 -7.21 -23.56 21.59
CA ARG A 253 -7.07 -24.80 20.80
C ARG A 253 -7.57 -24.65 19.37
N LEU A 254 -8.61 -23.86 19.15
CA LEU A 254 -9.09 -23.54 17.80
C LEU A 254 -8.09 -22.66 17.04
N VAL A 255 -7.44 -21.70 17.71
CA VAL A 255 -6.35 -20.92 17.10
C VAL A 255 -5.16 -21.82 16.74
N GLU A 256 -4.84 -22.80 17.59
CA GLU A 256 -3.81 -23.79 17.26
C GLU A 256 -4.21 -24.67 16.06
N PHE A 257 -5.49 -25.07 15.97
CA PHE A 257 -6.02 -25.77 14.81
C PHE A 257 -5.91 -24.91 13.54
N ASP A 258 -6.27 -23.63 13.61
CA ASP A 258 -6.17 -22.66 12.52
C ASP A 258 -4.72 -22.44 12.05
N LYS A 259 -3.76 -22.46 12.99
CA LYS A 259 -2.32 -22.48 12.67
C LYS A 259 -1.93 -23.73 11.88
N LYS A 260 -2.52 -24.89 12.16
CA LYS A 260 -2.26 -26.11 11.38
C LYS A 260 -2.86 -26.05 9.97
N VAL A 261 -4.03 -25.42 9.82
CA VAL A 261 -4.64 -25.15 8.50
C VAL A 261 -3.75 -24.21 7.68
N SER A 262 -2.99 -23.30 8.32
CA SER A 262 -2.08 -22.36 7.65
C SER A 262 -0.62 -22.84 7.53
N ALA A 263 -0.17 -23.82 8.33
CA ALA A 263 1.24 -24.27 8.45
C ALA A 263 1.83 -25.01 7.22
N GLY A 264 1.27 -24.81 6.03
CA GLY A 264 1.76 -25.39 4.79
C GLY A 264 2.03 -24.37 3.69
N ASP A 265 2.23 -23.09 4.04
CA ASP A 265 2.58 -22.05 3.07
C ASP A 265 4.10 -21.89 2.94
N PRO A 266 4.67 -22.37 1.82
CA PRO A 266 5.84 -21.73 1.28
C PRO A 266 5.55 -21.37 -0.17
N THR A 267 5.04 -20.16 -0.38
CA THR A 267 5.03 -19.45 -1.65
C THR A 267 4.07 -20.00 -2.72
N HIS A 268 3.36 -19.08 -3.36
CA HIS A 268 2.63 -19.21 -4.62
C HIS A 268 3.43 -19.77 -5.82
N VAL A 269 4.62 -20.34 -5.60
CA VAL A 269 5.49 -20.89 -6.64
C VAL A 269 4.94 -22.23 -7.09
N LEU A 270 4.18 -22.19 -8.18
CA LEU A 270 3.94 -23.28 -9.13
C LEU A 270 3.72 -24.64 -8.44
N ALA A 271 2.54 -24.80 -7.82
CA ALA A 271 2.04 -26.12 -7.45
C ALA A 271 2.08 -27.01 -8.71
N THR A 272 2.95 -28.02 -8.67
CA THR A 272 3.07 -29.03 -9.72
C THR A 272 1.71 -29.72 -9.83
N ILE A 273 0.94 -29.33 -10.83
CA ILE A 273 -0.31 -30.00 -11.20
C ILE A 273 0.05 -31.44 -11.53
N THR A 274 -0.18 -32.33 -10.59
CA THR A 274 -0.08 -33.77 -10.78
C THR A 274 -1.45 -34.36 -10.51
N ASP A 275 -1.83 -35.34 -11.33
CA ASP A 275 -3.10 -36.05 -11.20
C ASP A 275 -3.13 -36.84 -9.87
N LEU A 276 -3.73 -36.24 -8.85
CA LEU A 276 -3.69 -36.70 -7.46
C LEU A 276 -4.96 -37.46 -7.04
N ARG A 277 -5.70 -38.02 -8.02
CA ARG A 277 -6.93 -38.80 -7.75
C ARG A 277 -6.73 -39.88 -6.68
N LYS A 278 -5.63 -40.62 -6.75
CA LYS A 278 -5.29 -41.72 -5.83
C LYS A 278 -4.97 -41.28 -4.39
N PRO A 279 -4.06 -40.31 -4.14
CA PRO A 279 -3.78 -39.86 -2.78
C PRO A 279 -4.98 -39.20 -2.09
N LEU A 280 -5.90 -38.57 -2.84
CA LEU A 280 -7.12 -37.99 -2.26
C LEU A 280 -8.12 -39.07 -1.82
N GLU A 281 -8.28 -40.15 -2.59
CA GLU A 281 -9.12 -41.30 -2.21
C GLU A 281 -8.59 -42.02 -0.94
N GLN A 282 -7.26 -42.08 -0.78
CA GLN A 282 -6.62 -42.58 0.44
C GLN A 282 -6.81 -41.63 1.64
N LEU A 283 -6.79 -40.32 1.40
CA LEU A 283 -7.03 -39.27 2.41
C LEU A 283 -8.50 -39.18 2.89
N VAL A 284 -9.45 -39.73 2.14
CA VAL A 284 -10.89 -39.71 2.50
C VAL A 284 -11.37 -41.07 3.04
N GLY A 285 -10.44 -42.02 3.23
CA GLY A 285 -10.75 -43.31 3.86
C GLY A 285 -11.30 -44.36 2.87
N GLY A 286 -10.78 -44.41 1.65
CA GLY A 286 -11.05 -45.47 0.68
C GLY A 286 -12.35 -45.33 -0.11
N GLY A 287 -13.06 -44.21 0.03
CA GLY A 287 -14.19 -43.85 -0.82
C GLY A 287 -13.75 -43.03 -2.04
N ASN A 288 -14.45 -43.19 -3.17
CA ASN A 288 -14.23 -42.37 -4.36
C ASN A 288 -14.67 -40.91 -4.07
N PHE A 289 -13.72 -39.99 -3.85
CA PHE A 289 -14.00 -38.59 -3.55
C PHE A 289 -14.80 -37.90 -4.65
N VAL A 290 -14.60 -38.30 -5.92
CA VAL A 290 -15.39 -37.80 -7.06
C VAL A 290 -16.85 -38.24 -6.92
N HIS A 291 -17.12 -39.46 -6.45
CA HIS A 291 -18.48 -39.91 -6.16
C HIS A 291 -19.12 -39.09 -5.03
N LEU A 292 -18.36 -38.74 -3.99
CA LEU A 292 -18.85 -37.86 -2.94
C LEU A 292 -19.24 -36.48 -3.50
N VAL A 293 -18.38 -35.88 -4.31
CA VAL A 293 -18.66 -34.58 -4.94
C VAL A 293 -19.88 -34.68 -5.86
N ASN A 294 -19.97 -35.72 -6.70
CA ASN A 294 -21.14 -35.94 -7.57
C ASN A 294 -22.44 -36.16 -6.81
N SER A 295 -22.40 -36.72 -5.60
CA SER A 295 -23.60 -36.87 -4.75
C SER A 295 -24.15 -35.54 -4.20
N ILE A 296 -23.33 -34.47 -4.26
CA ILE A 296 -23.67 -33.13 -3.78
C ILE A 296 -24.06 -32.21 -4.94
N LEU A 297 -23.53 -32.46 -6.13
CA LEU A 297 -23.75 -31.62 -7.30
C LEU A 297 -25.11 -31.87 -7.97
N PRO A 298 -25.70 -30.84 -8.60
CA PRO A 298 -26.83 -31.04 -9.51
C PRO A 298 -26.41 -31.89 -10.72
N GLU A 299 -27.35 -32.61 -11.33
CA GLU A 299 -27.09 -33.56 -12.44
C GLU A 299 -26.33 -32.92 -13.62
N THR A 300 -26.54 -31.62 -13.85
CA THR A 300 -25.92 -30.81 -14.92
C THR A 300 -24.44 -30.50 -14.72
N SER A 301 -23.88 -30.76 -13.53
CA SER A 301 -22.51 -30.41 -13.15
C SER A 301 -21.66 -31.62 -12.76
N THR A 302 -22.10 -32.83 -13.13
CA THR A 302 -21.47 -34.08 -12.70
C THR A 302 -20.07 -34.28 -13.29
N LEU A 303 -19.13 -34.67 -12.43
CA LEU A 303 -17.77 -35.04 -12.82
C LEU A 303 -17.79 -36.42 -13.48
N VAL A 304 -17.32 -36.49 -14.71
CA VAL A 304 -17.13 -37.74 -15.48
C VAL A 304 -15.81 -38.40 -15.08
N GLY A 305 -15.65 -39.70 -15.33
CA GLY A 305 -14.42 -40.46 -15.04
C GLY A 305 -13.12 -39.88 -15.62
N THR A 306 -13.19 -39.04 -16.65
CA THR A 306 -12.07 -38.33 -17.29
C THR A 306 -11.79 -36.93 -16.73
N SER A 307 -12.57 -36.48 -15.75
CA SER A 307 -12.44 -35.14 -15.15
C SER A 307 -11.13 -35.01 -14.39
N GLN A 308 -10.42 -33.90 -14.61
CA GLN A 308 -9.14 -33.63 -13.97
C GLN A 308 -9.36 -33.09 -12.54
N VAL A 309 -8.51 -33.54 -11.61
CA VAL A 309 -8.51 -33.06 -10.22
C VAL A 309 -7.20 -32.32 -9.97
N PHE A 310 -7.32 -31.03 -9.67
CA PHE A 310 -6.22 -30.13 -9.36
C PHE A 310 -6.17 -29.89 -7.86
N CYS A 311 -4.98 -29.96 -7.27
CA CYS A 311 -4.79 -29.69 -5.84
C CYS A 311 -3.63 -28.71 -5.63
N SER A 312 -3.90 -27.64 -4.89
CA SER A 312 -2.88 -26.71 -4.39
C SER A 312 -2.77 -26.85 -2.86
N GLY A 313 -1.55 -26.95 -2.34
CA GLY A 313 -1.32 -27.12 -0.91
C GLY A 313 -1.58 -28.53 -0.37
N LEU A 314 -1.33 -29.58 -1.17
CA LEU A 314 -1.60 -30.99 -0.81
C LEU A 314 -1.04 -31.39 0.57
N ASN A 315 0.18 -30.97 0.90
CA ASN A 315 0.81 -31.29 2.18
C ASN A 315 0.08 -30.62 3.36
N SER A 316 -0.37 -29.37 3.18
CA SER A 316 -1.16 -28.64 4.17
C SER A 316 -2.50 -29.34 4.41
N ILE A 317 -3.18 -29.72 3.33
CA ILE A 317 -4.47 -30.42 3.38
C ILE A 317 -4.29 -31.79 4.06
N ARG A 318 -3.24 -32.55 3.74
CA ARG A 318 -2.93 -33.82 4.39
C ARG A 318 -2.74 -33.65 5.89
N ALA A 319 -1.88 -32.72 6.32
CA ALA A 319 -1.60 -32.47 7.73
C ALA A 319 -2.88 -32.05 8.49
N THR A 320 -3.70 -31.19 7.88
CA THR A 320 -4.99 -30.77 8.43
C THR A 320 -5.95 -31.95 8.60
N LEU A 321 -6.06 -32.83 7.60
CA LEU A 321 -6.93 -34.01 7.65
C LEU A 321 -6.46 -35.05 8.68
N GLU A 322 -5.14 -35.25 8.82
CA GLU A 322 -4.57 -36.13 9.84
C GLU A 322 -4.85 -35.60 11.25
N TYR A 323 -4.65 -34.29 11.47
CA TYR A 323 -4.97 -33.66 12.74
C TYR A 323 -6.47 -33.71 13.06
N PHE A 324 -7.31 -33.50 12.04
CA PHE A 324 -8.76 -33.60 12.16
C PHE A 324 -9.21 -35.01 12.59
N ARG A 325 -8.64 -36.06 12.00
CA ARG A 325 -8.92 -37.46 12.38
C ARG A 325 -8.56 -37.74 13.84
N GLN A 326 -7.47 -37.18 14.34
CA GLN A 326 -7.05 -37.33 15.74
C GLN A 326 -7.95 -36.55 16.72
N LYS A 327 -8.52 -35.43 16.28
CA LYS A 327 -9.28 -34.49 17.11
C LYS A 327 -10.65 -34.15 16.50
N LEU A 328 -11.47 -35.17 16.23
CA LEU A 328 -12.78 -35.02 15.56
C LEU A 328 -13.65 -33.92 16.19
N HIS A 329 -13.83 -33.93 17.52
CA HIS A 329 -14.64 -32.91 18.21
C HIS A 329 -14.13 -31.48 18.01
N LEU A 330 -12.80 -31.28 18.00
CA LEU A 330 -12.21 -29.95 17.80
C LEU A 330 -12.40 -29.48 16.35
N GLY A 331 -12.27 -30.38 15.37
CA GLY A 331 -12.51 -30.02 13.98
C GLY A 331 -13.98 -29.81 13.64
N LEU A 332 -14.92 -30.56 14.26
CA LEU A 332 -16.35 -30.27 14.14
C LEU A 332 -16.67 -28.87 14.70
N LEU A 333 -16.05 -28.51 15.84
CA LEU A 333 -16.17 -27.18 16.39
C LEU A 333 -15.56 -26.11 15.48
N TYR A 334 -14.42 -26.41 14.85
CA TYR A 334 -13.77 -25.51 13.88
C TYR A 334 -14.66 -25.25 12.65
N ILE A 335 -15.27 -26.29 12.08
CA ILE A 335 -16.25 -26.16 10.97
C ILE A 335 -17.45 -25.33 11.45
N PHE A 336 -17.99 -25.64 12.64
CA PHE A 336 -19.14 -24.95 13.19
C PHE A 336 -18.88 -23.44 13.41
N VAL A 337 -17.70 -23.08 13.91
CA VAL A 337 -17.29 -21.68 14.04
C VAL A 337 -17.27 -20.97 12.69
N HIS A 338 -16.79 -21.60 11.63
CA HIS A 338 -16.81 -21.00 10.30
C HIS A 338 -18.22 -20.75 9.79
N VAL A 339 -19.14 -21.70 10.03
CA VAL A 339 -20.57 -21.52 9.72
C VAL A 339 -21.16 -20.36 10.53
N LEU A 340 -20.85 -20.27 11.82
CA LEU A 340 -21.29 -19.18 12.67
C LEU A 340 -20.76 -17.81 12.23
N MET A 341 -19.51 -17.72 11.80
CA MET A 341 -18.89 -16.46 11.40
C MET A 341 -19.57 -15.80 10.20
N GLU A 342 -20.19 -16.57 9.31
CA GLU A 342 -20.94 -16.04 8.16
C GLU A 342 -22.15 -15.19 8.58
N ILE A 343 -22.76 -15.48 9.73
CA ILE A 343 -23.81 -14.65 10.33
C ILE A 343 -23.23 -13.71 11.39
N GLY A 344 -22.27 -14.20 12.18
CA GLY A 344 -21.65 -13.48 13.29
C GLY A 344 -20.98 -12.18 12.88
N GLN A 345 -20.45 -12.09 11.65
CA GLN A 345 -19.88 -10.85 11.10
C GLN A 345 -20.89 -9.69 11.08
N PHE A 346 -22.17 -9.94 10.84
CA PHE A 346 -23.21 -8.90 10.84
C PHE A 346 -23.47 -8.37 12.26
N TYR A 347 -23.43 -9.25 13.27
CA TYR A 347 -23.58 -8.88 14.67
C TYR A 347 -22.35 -8.17 15.23
N TYR A 348 -21.16 -8.58 14.77
CA TYR A 348 -19.93 -7.86 15.07
C TYR A 348 -19.94 -6.45 14.46
N ALA A 349 -20.31 -6.35 13.18
CA ALA A 349 -20.49 -5.07 12.49
C ALA A 349 -21.53 -4.17 13.18
N LYS A 350 -22.59 -4.77 13.73
CA LYS A 350 -23.60 -4.07 14.52
C LYS A 350 -23.03 -3.43 15.79
N GLU A 351 -22.24 -4.16 16.56
CA GLU A 351 -21.59 -3.64 17.77
C GLU A 351 -20.59 -2.52 17.46
N LEU A 352 -19.80 -2.68 16.39
CA LEU A 352 -18.77 -1.70 16.01
C LEU A 352 -19.29 -0.48 15.28
N PHE A 353 -20.20 -0.69 14.32
CA PHE A 353 -20.61 0.30 13.33
C PHE A 353 -22.07 0.73 13.47
N GLY A 354 -22.90 0.02 14.25
CA GLY A 354 -24.33 0.35 14.40
C GLY A 354 -24.61 1.77 14.92
N LYS A 355 -23.63 2.39 15.60
CA LYS A 355 -23.69 3.80 16.05
C LYS A 355 -22.98 4.79 15.12
N LYS A 356 -22.38 4.33 14.01
CA LYS A 356 -21.61 5.13 13.06
C LYS A 356 -22.20 4.99 11.64
N PRO A 357 -23.08 5.92 11.20
CA PRO A 357 -23.85 5.78 9.97
C PRO A 357 -23.03 5.54 8.70
N ARG A 358 -21.86 6.18 8.58
CA ARG A 358 -20.97 6.04 7.43
C ARG A 358 -20.44 4.60 7.29
N TYR A 359 -19.88 4.04 8.36
CA TYR A 359 -19.33 2.69 8.35
C TYR A 359 -20.42 1.61 8.23
N ALA A 360 -21.59 1.84 8.84
CA ALA A 360 -22.73 0.94 8.69
C ALA A 360 -23.20 0.85 7.22
N ALA A 361 -23.31 1.99 6.54
CA ALA A 361 -23.67 2.02 5.13
C ALA A 361 -22.61 1.38 4.24
N GLN A 362 -21.32 1.65 4.51
CA GLN A 362 -20.20 1.03 3.81
C GLN A 362 -20.27 -0.51 3.88
N PHE A 363 -20.39 -1.05 5.08
CA PHE A 363 -20.53 -2.49 5.31
C PHE A 363 -21.76 -3.09 4.62
N CYS A 364 -22.90 -2.38 4.66
CA CYS A 364 -24.11 -2.85 3.99
C CYS A 364 -24.04 -2.83 2.46
N LEU A 365 -23.27 -1.92 1.86
CA LEU A 365 -23.00 -1.94 0.42
C LEU A 365 -22.15 -3.16 0.03
N GLU A 366 -21.10 -3.47 0.81
CA GLU A 366 -20.29 -4.67 0.61
C GLU A 366 -21.11 -5.95 0.77
N ALA A 367 -21.91 -6.04 1.84
CA ALA A 367 -22.79 -7.19 2.05
C ALA A 367 -23.80 -7.38 0.91
N SER A 368 -24.28 -6.27 0.31
CA SER A 368 -25.18 -6.31 -0.84
C SER A 368 -24.45 -6.70 -2.12
N ARG A 369 -23.16 -6.38 -2.26
CA ARG A 369 -22.30 -6.82 -3.38
C ARG A 369 -22.15 -8.33 -3.43
N ASP A 370 -21.99 -8.96 -2.27
CA ASP A 370 -21.68 -10.40 -2.21
C ASP A 370 -22.86 -11.29 -2.62
N VAL A 371 -24.09 -10.76 -2.59
CA VAL A 371 -25.33 -11.51 -2.90
C VAL A 371 -26.03 -11.07 -4.18
N MET A 372 -25.68 -9.90 -4.72
CA MET A 372 -26.30 -9.38 -5.93
C MET A 372 -25.48 -9.72 -7.19
N PRO A 373 -26.13 -10.08 -8.30
CA PRO A 373 -25.44 -10.35 -9.55
C PRO A 373 -24.61 -9.14 -10.04
N PRO A 374 -23.42 -9.34 -10.63
CA PRO A 374 -22.56 -8.24 -11.07
C PRO A 374 -23.21 -7.25 -12.05
N ASN A 375 -24.09 -7.73 -12.94
CA ASN A 375 -24.80 -6.88 -13.90
C ASN A 375 -25.72 -5.85 -13.23
N VAL A 376 -26.28 -6.15 -12.04
CA VAL A 376 -27.09 -5.18 -11.27
C VAL A 376 -26.21 -4.04 -10.80
N TRP A 377 -25.00 -4.36 -10.31
CA TRP A 377 -24.04 -3.35 -9.90
C TRP A 377 -23.48 -2.55 -11.07
N SER A 378 -23.16 -3.18 -12.20
CA SER A 378 -22.78 -2.45 -13.41
C SER A 378 -23.90 -1.50 -13.84
N ALA A 379 -25.16 -1.93 -13.79
CA ALA A 379 -26.31 -1.08 -14.11
C ALA A 379 -26.41 0.14 -13.16
N VAL A 380 -26.19 -0.05 -11.85
CA VAL A 380 -26.19 1.04 -10.86
C VAL A 380 -25.07 2.04 -11.14
N PHE A 381 -23.83 1.58 -11.32
CA PHE A 381 -22.70 2.45 -11.63
C PHE A 381 -22.91 3.20 -12.95
N ASN A 382 -23.37 2.50 -13.99
CA ASN A 382 -23.66 3.11 -15.29
C ASN A 382 -24.81 4.12 -15.22
N SER A 383 -25.78 3.93 -14.31
CA SER A 383 -26.90 4.85 -14.12
C SER A 383 -26.51 6.10 -13.35
N LEU A 384 -25.56 5.98 -12.41
CA LEU A 384 -24.94 7.11 -11.74
C LEU A 384 -24.06 7.91 -12.70
N ALA A 385 -23.33 7.23 -13.58
CA ALA A 385 -22.56 7.88 -14.64
C ALA A 385 -23.44 8.63 -15.65
N ALA A 386 -24.65 8.13 -15.94
CA ALA A 386 -25.61 8.80 -16.84
C ALA A 386 -26.17 10.13 -16.29
N LEU A 387 -25.90 10.48 -15.03
CA LEU A 387 -26.16 11.83 -14.51
C LEU A 387 -25.11 12.86 -15.00
N ASP A 388 -23.96 12.39 -15.51
CA ASP A 388 -22.99 13.15 -16.32
C ASP A 388 -23.16 12.78 -17.81
N SER A 389 -23.37 13.76 -18.67
CA SER A 389 -24.08 13.62 -19.95
C SER A 389 -23.32 13.02 -21.15
N THR A 390 -22.35 12.11 -21.00
CA THR A 390 -21.48 11.69 -22.13
C THR A 390 -21.14 10.20 -22.19
N ARG A 391 -22.11 9.35 -22.58
CA ARG A 391 -21.99 7.88 -22.46
C ARG A 391 -21.47 7.13 -23.71
N GLU A 392 -21.51 7.73 -24.90
CA GLU A 392 -21.12 7.03 -26.14
C GLU A 392 -19.65 7.26 -26.55
N ALA A 393 -19.07 8.43 -26.25
CA ALA A 393 -17.68 8.75 -26.55
C ALA A 393 -16.67 7.94 -25.68
N GLU A 394 -17.01 7.68 -24.42
CA GLU A 394 -16.14 7.04 -23.42
C GLU A 394 -15.80 5.57 -23.75
N ASN A 395 -16.76 4.79 -24.28
CA ASN A 395 -16.53 3.37 -24.59
C ASN A 395 -15.58 3.18 -25.78
N SER A 396 -15.69 4.04 -26.81
CA SER A 396 -14.82 3.98 -27.99
C SER A 396 -13.35 4.26 -27.64
N SER A 397 -13.13 5.14 -26.66
CA SER A 397 -11.81 5.51 -26.18
C SER A 397 -11.11 4.37 -25.44
N MET A 398 -11.84 3.69 -24.54
CA MET A 398 -11.30 2.57 -23.76
C MET A 398 -10.96 1.36 -24.63
N GLU A 399 -11.80 1.04 -25.61
CA GLU A 399 -11.51 -0.03 -26.57
C GLU A 399 -10.31 0.30 -27.44
N SER A 400 -10.20 1.55 -27.91
CA SER A 400 -9.05 2.05 -28.66
C SER A 400 -7.74 1.96 -27.85
N MET A 401 -7.79 2.34 -26.58
CA MET A 401 -6.65 2.25 -25.66
C MET A 401 -6.22 0.80 -25.43
N PHE A 402 -7.18 -0.09 -25.15
CA PHE A 402 -6.91 -1.52 -25.02
C PHE A 402 -6.26 -2.10 -26.29
N ASP A 403 -6.79 -1.75 -27.46
CA ASP A 403 -6.25 -2.19 -28.75
C ASP A 403 -4.82 -1.70 -28.98
N HIS A 404 -4.51 -0.47 -28.57
CA HIS A 404 -3.17 0.08 -28.63
C HIS A 404 -2.21 -0.70 -27.72
N ILE A 405 -2.59 -0.93 -26.46
CA ILE A 405 -1.82 -1.69 -25.48
C ILE A 405 -1.59 -3.13 -25.96
N ARG A 406 -2.62 -3.78 -26.49
CA ARG A 406 -2.54 -5.14 -27.05
C ARG A 406 -1.58 -5.22 -28.24
N LYS A 407 -1.67 -4.29 -29.18
CA LYS A 407 -0.75 -4.20 -30.34
C LYS A 407 0.69 -3.94 -29.90
N MET A 408 0.89 -3.05 -28.92
CA MET A 408 2.23 -2.77 -28.37
C MET A 408 2.82 -4.01 -27.69
N SER A 409 2.03 -4.69 -26.86
CA SER A 409 2.47 -5.87 -26.10
C SER A 409 2.79 -7.05 -27.02
N SER A 410 2.04 -7.22 -28.11
CA SER A 410 2.27 -8.27 -29.11
C SER A 410 3.36 -7.95 -30.14
N SER A 411 3.82 -6.69 -30.25
CA SER A 411 4.83 -6.29 -31.24
C SER A 411 6.25 -6.14 -30.68
N ARG A 412 6.43 -6.09 -29.36
CA ARG A 412 7.76 -5.92 -28.72
C ARG A 412 7.91 -6.78 -27.45
N PRO A 413 8.19 -8.08 -27.55
CA PRO A 413 8.49 -8.87 -26.36
C PRO A 413 9.95 -8.70 -25.91
N PRO A 414 10.24 -8.27 -24.66
CA PRO A 414 11.56 -8.42 -24.06
C PRO A 414 11.64 -9.83 -23.44
N LEU A 415 11.60 -10.87 -24.27
CA LEU A 415 11.69 -12.27 -23.83
C LEU A 415 13.10 -12.80 -24.08
N LEU A 416 14.10 -12.10 -23.55
CA LEU A 416 15.51 -12.51 -23.58
C LEU A 416 15.64 -13.87 -22.87
N GLY A 417 16.15 -14.87 -23.59
CA GLY A 417 16.42 -16.21 -23.03
C GLY A 417 15.31 -17.25 -23.15
N MET A 418 14.15 -16.95 -23.78
CA MET A 418 13.09 -17.93 -24.01
C MET A 418 13.27 -18.71 -25.33
N GLU A 419 12.77 -19.95 -25.37
CA GLU A 419 12.69 -20.75 -26.60
C GLU A 419 11.70 -20.15 -27.62
N GLU A 420 11.99 -20.31 -28.92
CA GLU A 420 11.19 -19.74 -30.02
C GLU A 420 9.77 -20.35 -30.15
N SER A 421 9.55 -21.56 -29.63
CA SER A 421 8.21 -22.17 -29.60
C SER A 421 7.30 -21.47 -28.58
N ASP A 422 7.80 -21.22 -27.37
CA ASP A 422 7.07 -20.53 -26.30
C ASP A 422 6.89 -19.03 -26.58
N LYS A 423 7.89 -18.37 -27.17
CA LYS A 423 7.74 -16.99 -27.63
C LYS A 423 6.58 -16.83 -28.62
N ARG A 424 6.46 -17.74 -29.60
CA ARG A 424 5.36 -17.72 -30.57
C ARG A 424 4.01 -17.93 -29.91
N ARG A 425 3.92 -18.84 -28.93
CA ARG A 425 2.68 -19.08 -28.15
C ARG A 425 2.31 -17.87 -27.30
N ALA A 426 3.27 -17.25 -26.63
CA ALA A 426 3.06 -16.04 -25.83
C ALA A 426 2.58 -14.85 -26.68
N LEU A 427 3.22 -14.62 -27.83
CA LEU A 427 2.80 -13.57 -28.78
C LEU A 427 1.41 -13.83 -29.34
N SER A 428 1.09 -15.10 -29.66
CA SER A 428 -0.25 -15.49 -30.11
C SER A 428 -1.30 -15.24 -29.03
N ALA A 429 -1.02 -15.61 -27.77
CA ALA A 429 -1.90 -15.34 -26.63
C ALA A 429 -2.14 -13.84 -26.45
N LEU A 430 -1.07 -13.02 -26.44
CA LEU A 430 -1.13 -11.55 -26.33
C LEU A 430 -1.93 -10.91 -27.47
N SER A 431 -1.72 -11.35 -28.71
CA SER A 431 -2.42 -10.81 -29.88
C SER A 431 -3.92 -11.13 -29.89
N SER A 432 -4.32 -12.22 -29.24
CA SER A 432 -5.69 -12.72 -29.22
C SER A 432 -6.46 -12.36 -27.94
N VAL A 433 -5.84 -11.61 -27.01
CA VAL A 433 -6.53 -11.11 -25.81
C VAL A 433 -7.69 -10.21 -26.22
N ARG A 434 -8.83 -10.39 -25.56
CA ARG A 434 -10.05 -9.59 -25.77
C ARG A 434 -10.31 -8.69 -24.57
N LEU A 435 -10.98 -7.57 -24.80
CA LEU A 435 -11.56 -6.77 -23.72
C LEU A 435 -13.00 -7.22 -23.54
N LEU A 436 -13.39 -7.53 -22.30
CA LEU A 436 -14.77 -7.73 -21.90
C LEU A 436 -15.19 -6.50 -21.11
N SER A 437 -16.02 -5.68 -21.75
CA SER A 437 -16.73 -4.61 -21.07
C SER A 437 -17.98 -5.20 -20.40
N GLU A 438 -18.20 -4.91 -19.12
CA GLU A 438 -19.39 -5.39 -18.40
C GLU A 438 -20.71 -4.89 -19.03
N ILE A 439 -20.65 -3.83 -19.82
CA ILE A 439 -21.77 -3.31 -20.63
C ILE A 439 -22.25 -4.34 -21.67
N GLY A 440 -21.48 -5.39 -21.93
CA GLY A 440 -21.82 -6.52 -22.81
C GLY A 440 -21.74 -7.89 -22.14
N ALA A 441 -21.85 -7.99 -20.81
CA ALA A 441 -22.21 -9.27 -20.21
C ALA A 441 -23.58 -9.66 -20.80
N PRO A 442 -23.69 -10.79 -21.52
CA PRO A 442 -24.79 -11.02 -22.45
C PRO A 442 -26.14 -10.95 -21.76
N ASP A 443 -27.17 -10.63 -22.55
CA ASP A 443 -28.62 -10.79 -22.33
C ASP A 443 -29.07 -12.19 -21.82
N LEU A 444 -28.14 -13.03 -21.37
CA LEU A 444 -28.35 -14.35 -20.81
C LEU A 444 -28.73 -14.33 -19.33
N LEU A 445 -28.46 -13.24 -18.61
CA LEU A 445 -28.89 -13.06 -17.21
C LEU A 445 -30.17 -12.21 -17.08
N SER A 446 -30.67 -11.64 -18.18
CA SER A 446 -31.87 -10.79 -18.22
C SER A 446 -33.19 -11.55 -18.39
N ASN A 447 -33.16 -12.89 -18.42
CA ASN A 447 -34.39 -13.69 -18.35
C ASN A 447 -34.98 -13.61 -16.94
N GLY A 448 -35.80 -12.59 -16.71
CA GLY A 448 -36.46 -12.21 -15.47
C GLY A 448 -37.53 -13.19 -14.97
N SER A 449 -37.33 -14.50 -15.06
CA SER A 449 -38.31 -15.49 -14.59
C SER A 449 -38.13 -15.94 -13.13
N GLU A 450 -37.01 -15.62 -12.47
CA GLU A 450 -36.68 -16.20 -11.15
C GLU A 450 -36.55 -15.18 -10.01
N SER A 451 -36.95 -13.93 -10.24
CA SER A 451 -36.95 -12.88 -9.20
C SER A 451 -38.01 -13.07 -8.10
N LYS A 452 -38.85 -14.10 -8.19
CA LYS A 452 -39.98 -14.35 -7.29
C LYS A 452 -39.60 -14.82 -5.88
N HIS A 453 -38.34 -15.14 -5.59
CA HIS A 453 -37.93 -15.72 -4.29
C HIS A 453 -37.33 -14.71 -3.30
N ALA A 454 -37.03 -13.47 -3.72
CA ALA A 454 -36.53 -12.43 -2.82
C ALA A 454 -37.66 -11.68 -2.05
N GLY A 455 -38.93 -11.94 -2.39
CA GLY A 455 -40.09 -11.18 -1.93
C GLY A 455 -40.71 -11.60 -0.59
N SER A 456 -40.10 -12.51 0.18
CA SER A 456 -40.69 -12.98 1.44
C SER A 456 -39.63 -13.28 2.49
N THR A 457 -39.00 -12.25 3.04
CA THR A 457 -38.30 -12.37 4.33
C THR A 457 -38.55 -11.12 5.16
N ASN A 458 -38.99 -11.32 6.39
CA ASN A 458 -39.40 -10.28 7.33
C ASN A 458 -38.19 -9.38 7.67
N PRO A 459 -38.22 -8.06 7.38
CA PRO A 459 -37.04 -7.18 7.48
C PRO A 459 -36.66 -6.77 8.91
N GLU A 460 -37.27 -7.38 9.93
CA GLU A 460 -36.94 -7.15 11.34
C GLU A 460 -36.25 -8.38 11.91
N GLY A 461 -34.92 -8.33 12.00
CA GLY A 461 -34.12 -9.29 12.76
C GLY A 461 -33.42 -10.41 11.98
N LEU A 462 -33.76 -10.66 10.71
CA LEU A 462 -33.34 -11.85 9.94
C LEU A 462 -32.34 -11.57 8.79
N PHE A 463 -31.71 -10.40 8.75
CA PHE A 463 -30.84 -10.03 7.61
C PHE A 463 -29.69 -11.04 7.42
N GLY A 464 -29.12 -11.58 8.49
CA GLY A 464 -28.09 -12.62 8.42
C GLY A 464 -28.59 -13.86 7.68
N ASN A 465 -29.77 -14.35 8.03
CA ASN A 465 -30.38 -15.52 7.37
C ASN A 465 -30.74 -15.23 5.92
N MET A 466 -31.31 -14.06 5.64
CA MET A 466 -31.62 -13.60 4.28
C MET A 466 -30.34 -13.57 3.42
N HIS A 467 -29.25 -12.97 3.93
CA HIS A 467 -27.98 -12.86 3.23
C HIS A 467 -27.37 -14.24 2.92
N VAL A 468 -27.33 -15.14 3.92
CA VAL A 468 -26.84 -16.51 3.75
C VAL A 468 -27.67 -17.29 2.72
N ASN A 469 -28.99 -17.11 2.71
CA ASN A 469 -29.87 -17.76 1.74
C ASN A 469 -29.69 -17.19 0.32
N LEU A 470 -29.48 -15.89 0.17
CA LEU A 470 -29.16 -15.29 -1.13
C LEU A 470 -27.79 -15.77 -1.65
N LYS A 471 -26.79 -15.93 -0.78
CA LYS A 471 -25.47 -16.48 -1.14
C LYS A 471 -25.55 -17.93 -1.62
N LEU A 472 -26.43 -18.73 -1.01
CA LEU A 472 -26.75 -20.09 -1.46
C LEU A 472 -27.36 -20.10 -2.88
N LEU A 473 -28.34 -19.21 -3.14
CA LEU A 473 -28.98 -19.10 -4.46
C LEU A 473 -27.97 -18.68 -5.52
N GLU A 474 -27.12 -17.71 -5.22
CA GLU A 474 -26.07 -17.24 -6.13
C GLU A 474 -25.02 -18.32 -6.41
N SER A 475 -24.60 -19.09 -5.39
CA SER A 475 -23.70 -20.23 -5.57
C SER A 475 -24.32 -21.33 -6.44
N SER A 476 -25.61 -21.61 -6.25
CA SER A 476 -26.36 -22.56 -7.08
C SER A 476 -26.46 -22.11 -8.54
N ARG A 477 -26.69 -20.80 -8.77
CA ARG A 477 -26.70 -20.19 -10.11
C ARG A 477 -25.33 -20.29 -10.79
N ARG A 478 -24.24 -20.08 -10.05
CA ARG A 478 -22.87 -20.22 -10.59
C ARG A 478 -22.58 -21.65 -11.04
N LEU A 479 -23.03 -22.63 -10.28
CA LEU A 479 -22.87 -24.05 -10.64
C LEU A 479 -23.65 -24.43 -11.92
N SER A 480 -24.82 -23.83 -12.15
CA SER A 480 -25.60 -24.06 -13.37
C SER A 480 -25.18 -23.18 -14.56
N ALA A 481 -24.34 -22.16 -14.33
CA ALA A 481 -23.91 -21.22 -15.35
C ALA A 481 -22.93 -21.83 -16.37
N PRO A 482 -22.88 -21.28 -17.60
CA PRO A 482 -21.83 -21.61 -18.54
C PRO A 482 -20.42 -21.29 -18.00
N PRO A 483 -19.38 -22.03 -18.44
CA PRO A 483 -18.02 -21.92 -17.93
C PRO A 483 -17.44 -20.50 -17.99
N TYR A 484 -17.75 -19.78 -19.07
CA TYR A 484 -17.25 -18.43 -19.27
C TYR A 484 -17.89 -17.41 -18.33
N LEU A 485 -19.14 -17.63 -17.95
CA LEU A 485 -19.89 -16.71 -17.11
C LEU A 485 -19.45 -16.87 -15.65
N GLU A 486 -19.25 -18.11 -15.21
CA GLU A 486 -18.70 -18.41 -13.88
C GLU A 486 -17.30 -17.80 -13.71
N ASP A 487 -16.40 -17.98 -14.68
CA ASP A 487 -15.04 -17.45 -14.61
C ASP A 487 -15.02 -15.92 -14.68
N MET A 488 -15.92 -15.30 -15.44
CA MET A 488 -16.05 -13.84 -15.48
C MET A 488 -16.52 -13.27 -14.13
N VAL A 489 -17.56 -13.86 -13.53
CA VAL A 489 -18.08 -13.47 -12.20
C VAL A 489 -17.06 -13.73 -11.09
N ARG A 490 -16.26 -14.80 -11.22
CA ARG A 490 -15.21 -15.15 -10.25
C ARG A 490 -14.03 -14.17 -10.31
N ASN A 491 -13.67 -13.71 -11.51
CA ASN A 491 -12.49 -12.89 -11.69
C ASN A 491 -12.76 -11.40 -11.39
N LEU A 492 -14.01 -10.92 -11.35
CA LEU A 492 -14.27 -9.52 -11.01
C LEU A 492 -15.75 -9.21 -10.71
N TYR A 493 -15.99 -8.27 -9.79
CA TYR A 493 -17.28 -7.60 -9.61
C TYR A 493 -17.22 -6.20 -10.25
N ALA A 494 -18.37 -5.70 -10.69
CA ALA A 494 -18.56 -4.34 -11.24
C ALA A 494 -18.09 -3.20 -10.34
N THR A 495 -17.87 -3.53 -9.08
CA THR A 495 -17.52 -2.66 -7.96
C THR A 495 -16.11 -2.95 -7.44
N THR A 496 -15.22 -3.47 -8.27
CA THR A 496 -13.80 -3.61 -7.90
C THR A 496 -12.99 -2.46 -8.47
N GLY A 497 -11.99 -2.01 -7.70
CA GLY A 497 -11.05 -0.96 -8.11
C GLY A 497 -9.88 -1.48 -8.96
N ASP A 498 -9.99 -2.67 -9.57
CA ASP A 498 -8.90 -3.30 -10.32
C ASP A 498 -9.44 -3.99 -11.59
N CYS A 499 -8.56 -4.23 -12.58
CA CYS A 499 -8.81 -5.06 -13.76
C CYS A 499 -8.34 -6.49 -13.52
N ALA A 500 -9.04 -7.48 -14.08
CA ALA A 500 -8.62 -8.89 -14.00
C ALA A 500 -8.53 -9.55 -15.37
N TYR A 501 -7.52 -10.41 -15.53
CA TYR A 501 -7.37 -11.27 -16.70
C TYR A 501 -7.98 -12.65 -16.42
N SER A 502 -8.87 -13.08 -17.30
CA SER A 502 -9.40 -14.43 -17.38
C SER A 502 -8.56 -15.28 -18.34
N PRO A 503 -7.86 -16.31 -17.85
CA PRO A 503 -7.13 -17.26 -18.69
C PRO A 503 -8.06 -18.10 -19.56
N LEU A 504 -9.21 -18.49 -18.99
CA LEU A 504 -10.19 -19.33 -19.67
C LEU A 504 -10.77 -18.60 -20.88
N LEU A 505 -10.98 -17.29 -20.79
CA LEU A 505 -11.51 -16.47 -21.88
C LEU A 505 -10.42 -15.86 -22.75
N ASN A 506 -9.18 -15.89 -22.27
CA ASN A 506 -8.10 -15.05 -22.79
C ASN A 506 -8.59 -13.60 -22.94
N ALA A 507 -9.14 -13.06 -21.86
CA ALA A 507 -9.79 -11.76 -21.89
C ALA A 507 -9.52 -10.95 -20.62
N VAL A 508 -9.43 -9.64 -20.76
CA VAL A 508 -9.36 -8.69 -19.65
C VAL A 508 -10.78 -8.19 -19.37
N VAL A 509 -11.21 -8.29 -18.12
CA VAL A 509 -12.49 -7.75 -17.64
C VAL A 509 -12.23 -6.37 -17.06
N LEU A 510 -12.94 -5.36 -17.57
CA LEU A 510 -12.87 -3.97 -17.11
C LEU A 510 -14.18 -3.57 -16.41
N PRO A 511 -14.17 -3.41 -15.07
CA PRO A 511 -15.33 -2.99 -14.29
C PRO A 511 -15.88 -1.64 -14.73
N SER A 512 -17.18 -1.43 -14.50
CA SER A 512 -17.79 -0.10 -14.68
C SER A 512 -17.14 0.96 -13.78
N ALA A 513 -16.77 0.63 -12.54
CA ALA A 513 -16.20 1.60 -11.58
C ALA A 513 -14.90 2.28 -12.06
N LEU A 514 -14.09 1.61 -12.88
CA LEU A 514 -12.81 2.15 -13.39
C LEU A 514 -12.96 3.05 -14.63
N ARG A 515 -14.19 3.24 -15.13
CA ARG A 515 -14.46 4.08 -16.31
C ARG A 515 -14.75 5.53 -15.95
N HIS A 516 -14.63 5.87 -14.67
CA HIS A 516 -14.99 7.18 -14.14
C HIS A 516 -13.81 7.80 -13.40
N ALA A 517 -13.85 9.10 -13.21
CA ALA A 517 -12.85 9.82 -12.46
C ALA A 517 -12.73 9.25 -11.02
N PRO A 518 -11.52 9.16 -10.45
CA PRO A 518 -10.25 9.66 -10.99
C PRO A 518 -9.50 8.65 -11.90
N PHE A 519 -10.12 7.52 -12.26
CA PHE A 519 -9.47 6.47 -13.06
C PHE A 519 -9.55 6.75 -14.56
N ALA A 520 -10.63 7.35 -15.05
CA ALA A 520 -10.76 7.79 -16.44
C ALA A 520 -11.57 9.09 -16.53
N TYR A 521 -11.12 10.05 -17.35
CA TYR A 521 -11.74 11.39 -17.45
C TYR A 521 -12.36 11.69 -18.84
N SER A 522 -12.42 10.70 -19.73
CA SER A 522 -12.86 10.82 -21.14
C SER A 522 -11.87 11.55 -22.04
N SER A 523 -11.43 10.88 -23.10
CA SER A 523 -10.33 11.31 -23.98
C SER A 523 -10.61 12.53 -24.87
N GLU A 524 -11.85 13.02 -24.90
CA GLU A 524 -12.18 14.21 -25.71
C GLU A 524 -11.79 15.52 -25.03
N GLU A 525 -11.75 15.55 -23.69
CA GLU A 525 -11.54 16.78 -22.92
C GLU A 525 -10.32 16.78 -22.01
N VAL A 526 -9.68 15.63 -21.77
CA VAL A 526 -8.44 15.49 -20.98
C VAL A 526 -7.37 14.77 -21.83
N PRO A 527 -6.07 15.15 -21.72
CA PRO A 527 -5.01 14.47 -22.47
C PRO A 527 -4.99 12.95 -22.20
N ILE A 528 -4.92 12.15 -23.25
CA ILE A 528 -4.96 10.67 -23.20
C ILE A 528 -3.87 10.07 -22.28
N GLU A 529 -2.78 10.80 -22.04
CA GLU A 529 -1.70 10.43 -21.14
C GLU A 529 -2.16 10.22 -19.69
N PHE A 530 -3.21 10.94 -19.25
CA PHE A 530 -3.81 10.72 -17.93
C PHE A 530 -4.45 9.33 -17.86
N ASP A 531 -5.39 9.05 -18.76
CA ASP A 531 -6.11 7.79 -18.80
C ASP A 531 -5.15 6.60 -19.08
N LEU A 532 -4.11 6.79 -19.89
CA LEU A 532 -3.08 5.79 -20.15
C LEU A 532 -2.26 5.43 -18.90
N GLY A 533 -1.98 6.40 -18.04
CA GLY A 533 -1.23 6.14 -16.82
C GLY A 533 -2.09 5.55 -15.70
N THR A 534 -3.39 5.83 -15.69
CA THR A 534 -4.34 5.28 -14.70
C THR A 534 -4.90 3.93 -15.16
N VAL A 535 -6.07 3.92 -15.81
CA VAL A 535 -6.75 2.70 -16.25
C VAL A 535 -5.96 1.97 -17.34
N GLY A 536 -5.22 2.69 -18.20
CA GLY A 536 -4.35 2.10 -19.21
C GLY A 536 -3.22 1.26 -18.62
N ALA A 537 -2.67 1.64 -17.47
CA ALA A 537 -1.65 0.84 -16.78
C ALA A 537 -2.25 -0.43 -16.17
N LEU A 538 -3.48 -0.37 -15.62
CA LEU A 538 -4.21 -1.53 -15.12
C LEU A 538 -4.55 -2.52 -16.27
N LEU A 539 -4.98 -1.98 -17.41
CA LEU A 539 -5.23 -2.75 -18.64
C LEU A 539 -3.94 -3.40 -19.13
N ALA A 540 -2.82 -2.66 -19.20
CA ALA A 540 -1.54 -3.19 -19.61
C ALA A 540 -1.10 -4.35 -18.71
N ARG A 541 -1.14 -4.17 -17.38
CA ARG A 541 -0.84 -5.23 -16.41
C ARG A 541 -1.65 -6.49 -16.68
N SER A 542 -2.96 -6.34 -16.89
CA SER A 542 -3.87 -7.45 -17.15
C SER A 542 -3.60 -8.13 -18.49
N VAL A 543 -3.32 -7.37 -19.55
CA VAL A 543 -2.93 -7.90 -20.86
C VAL A 543 -1.62 -8.69 -20.76
N PHE A 544 -0.62 -8.18 -20.02
CA PHE A 544 0.66 -8.86 -19.87
C PHE A 544 0.53 -10.23 -19.19
N GLN A 545 -0.45 -10.43 -18.31
CA GLN A 545 -0.69 -11.74 -17.67
C GLN A 545 -0.96 -12.86 -18.69
N ALA A 546 -1.51 -12.56 -19.87
CA ALA A 546 -1.73 -13.53 -20.93
C ALA A 546 -0.43 -14.14 -21.49
N GLY A 547 0.68 -13.42 -21.36
CA GLY A 547 2.00 -13.80 -21.86
C GLY A 547 2.99 -14.26 -20.78
N LEU A 548 2.55 -14.43 -19.52
CA LEU A 548 3.42 -14.84 -18.42
C LEU A 548 3.32 -16.35 -18.11
N PRO A 549 4.43 -17.00 -17.69
CA PRO A 549 4.41 -18.35 -17.11
C PRO A 549 3.70 -18.35 -15.75
N SER A 550 2.42 -18.73 -15.78
CA SER A 550 1.56 -18.79 -14.60
C SER A 550 0.72 -20.07 -14.67
N PRO A 551 0.31 -20.68 -13.53
CA PRO A 551 -0.70 -21.75 -13.53
C PRO A 551 -2.02 -21.34 -14.22
N ARG A 552 -2.21 -20.02 -14.36
CA ARG A 552 -3.32 -19.34 -15.03
C ARG A 552 -2.92 -18.79 -16.41
N SER A 553 -1.95 -19.36 -17.10
CA SER A 553 -1.63 -18.94 -18.48
C SER A 553 -2.64 -19.48 -19.49
N ALA A 554 -2.81 -18.78 -20.62
CA ALA A 554 -3.68 -19.23 -21.72
C ALA A 554 -3.21 -20.54 -22.37
N PHE A 555 -1.95 -20.94 -22.15
CA PHE A 555 -1.33 -22.14 -22.71
C PHE A 555 -0.27 -22.70 -21.76
N THR A 556 0.12 -23.96 -21.95
CA THR A 556 1.16 -24.61 -21.16
C THR A 556 2.56 -24.24 -21.64
N TRP A 557 3.41 -23.81 -20.71
CA TRP A 557 4.81 -23.47 -20.95
C TRP A 557 5.70 -24.71 -20.90
N SER A 558 6.81 -24.70 -21.65
CA SER A 558 7.83 -25.75 -21.50
C SER A 558 8.54 -25.63 -20.15
N THR A 559 8.93 -26.77 -19.57
CA THR A 559 9.64 -26.82 -18.28
C THR A 559 10.97 -26.07 -18.30
N GLU A 560 11.63 -26.01 -19.46
CA GLU A 560 12.92 -25.33 -19.65
C GLU A 560 12.80 -23.79 -19.59
N ASN A 561 11.64 -23.21 -19.95
CA ASN A 561 11.42 -21.76 -19.92
C ASN A 561 10.76 -21.26 -18.62
N VAL A 562 10.13 -22.14 -17.84
CA VAL A 562 9.55 -21.78 -16.53
C VAL A 562 10.65 -21.44 -15.52
N ALA A 563 11.75 -22.21 -15.49
CA ALA A 563 12.82 -22.01 -14.50
C ALA A 563 13.55 -20.65 -14.62
N PRO A 564 13.96 -20.16 -15.82
CA PRO A 564 14.55 -18.83 -15.98
C PRO A 564 13.59 -17.69 -15.61
N PHE A 565 12.29 -17.84 -15.89
CA PHE A 565 11.27 -16.86 -15.51
C PHE A 565 11.12 -16.77 -14.00
N VAL A 566 11.01 -17.92 -13.32
CA VAL A 566 10.96 -18.02 -11.85
C VAL A 566 12.23 -17.41 -11.27
N HIS A 567 13.42 -17.72 -11.81
CA HIS A 567 14.68 -17.16 -11.35
C HIS A 567 14.75 -15.63 -11.47
N CYS A 568 14.29 -15.06 -12.59
CA CYS A 568 14.22 -13.60 -12.77
C CYS A 568 13.27 -12.95 -11.75
N HIS A 569 12.12 -13.59 -11.51
CA HIS A 569 11.15 -13.12 -10.52
C HIS A 569 11.67 -13.25 -9.08
N GLU A 570 12.43 -14.31 -8.77
CA GLU A 570 13.11 -14.53 -7.50
C GLU A 570 14.22 -13.49 -7.27
N GLN A 571 14.90 -13.00 -8.31
CA GLN A 571 15.87 -11.91 -8.16
C GLN A 571 15.23 -10.53 -7.95
N GLN A 572 14.01 -10.32 -8.45
CA GLN A 572 13.23 -9.10 -8.19
C GLN A 572 12.53 -9.12 -6.82
N ALA A 573 12.25 -10.30 -6.28
CA ALA A 573 11.56 -10.46 -4.99
C ALA A 573 12.30 -9.78 -3.81
N PRO A 574 13.63 -9.88 -3.65
CA PRO A 574 14.37 -9.13 -2.63
C PRO A 574 14.24 -7.61 -2.79
N LEU A 575 14.21 -7.11 -4.03
CA LEU A 575 14.07 -5.68 -4.31
C LEU A 575 12.69 -5.16 -3.89
N LEU A 576 11.63 -5.96 -4.09
CA LEU A 576 10.28 -5.66 -3.65
C LEU A 576 10.10 -5.87 -2.14
N LEU A 577 10.67 -6.93 -1.57
CA LEU A 577 10.63 -7.22 -0.13
C LEU A 577 11.34 -6.13 0.68
N HIS A 578 12.48 -5.63 0.20
CA HIS A 578 13.19 -4.51 0.84
C HIS A 578 12.35 -3.21 0.89
N THR A 579 11.36 -3.07 0.00
CA THR A 579 10.40 -1.95 -0.05
C THR A 579 9.11 -2.26 0.73
N LEU A 580 8.61 -3.50 0.67
CA LEU A 580 7.35 -3.94 1.31
C LEU A 580 7.44 -4.05 2.84
N PHE A 581 8.64 -4.19 3.41
CA PHE A 581 8.84 -4.11 4.87
C PHE A 581 8.66 -2.69 5.43
N GLN A 582 8.39 -1.70 4.58
CA GLN A 582 7.90 -0.38 4.98
C GLN A 582 6.41 -0.24 4.59
N HIS A 583 5.53 -0.86 5.39
CA HIS A 583 4.12 -0.48 5.58
C HIS A 583 3.11 -0.50 4.40
N ILE A 584 3.33 -1.21 3.29
CA ILE A 584 2.37 -1.23 2.16
C ILE A 584 2.05 -2.66 1.71
N THR A 585 0.77 -2.98 1.47
CA THR A 585 0.35 -4.28 0.92
C THR A 585 0.63 -4.39 -0.60
N PRO A 586 0.74 -5.61 -1.17
CA PRO A 586 1.05 -5.79 -2.60
C PRO A 586 0.03 -5.14 -3.56
N SER A 587 -1.26 -5.12 -3.24
CA SER A 587 -2.28 -4.42 -4.03
C SER A 587 -2.12 -2.90 -3.98
N GLN A 588 -1.80 -2.35 -2.80
CA GLN A 588 -1.57 -0.91 -2.58
C GLN A 588 -0.35 -0.36 -3.34
N THR A 589 0.61 -1.21 -3.68
CA THR A 589 1.84 -0.78 -4.37
C THR A 589 1.61 -0.64 -5.89
N LEU A 590 0.82 -1.53 -6.49
CA LEU A 590 0.68 -1.64 -7.94
C LEU A 590 -0.20 -0.55 -8.56
N ASP A 591 -1.29 -0.17 -7.88
CA ASP A 591 -2.20 0.87 -8.38
C ASP A 591 -1.62 2.29 -8.19
N LEU A 592 -0.80 2.48 -7.14
CA LEU A 592 -0.07 3.73 -6.92
C LEU A 592 1.09 3.94 -7.90
N PHE A 593 1.81 2.88 -8.32
CA PHE A 593 2.88 3.02 -9.32
C PHE A 593 2.34 3.35 -10.72
N ALA A 594 1.16 2.81 -11.07
CA ALA A 594 0.41 3.18 -12.27
C ALA A 594 0.07 4.67 -12.23
N TRP A 595 -0.65 5.10 -11.19
CA TRP A 595 -1.10 6.48 -11.01
C TRP A 595 0.08 7.48 -10.96
N ALA A 596 1.14 7.15 -10.24
CA ALA A 596 2.33 7.99 -10.18
C ALA A 596 2.98 8.14 -11.57
N ARG A 597 3.08 7.07 -12.38
CA ARG A 597 3.64 7.19 -13.74
C ARG A 597 2.82 8.12 -14.63
N SER A 598 1.49 8.16 -14.50
CA SER A 598 0.63 9.15 -15.16
C SER A 598 1.03 10.56 -14.80
N VAL A 599 1.25 10.81 -13.50
CA VAL A 599 1.67 12.13 -13.00
C VAL A 599 3.05 12.51 -13.54
N LYS A 600 3.98 11.57 -13.74
CA LYS A 600 5.30 11.86 -14.34
C LYS A 600 5.17 12.34 -15.79
N ILE A 601 4.31 11.67 -16.56
CA ILE A 601 4.08 11.96 -17.98
C ILE A 601 3.32 13.29 -18.09
N ALA A 602 2.27 13.48 -17.30
CA ALA A 602 1.49 14.72 -17.23
C ALA A 602 2.36 15.91 -16.76
N HIS A 603 3.16 15.74 -15.71
CA HIS A 603 4.12 16.75 -15.22
C HIS A 603 5.20 17.05 -16.27
N GLY A 604 5.69 16.05 -17.02
CA GLY A 604 6.63 16.25 -18.13
C GLY A 604 6.03 17.09 -19.27
N VAL A 605 4.75 16.91 -19.56
CA VAL A 605 3.98 17.70 -20.54
C VAL A 605 3.66 19.11 -20.02
N MET A 606 3.41 19.26 -18.71
CA MET A 606 3.07 20.54 -18.08
C MET A 606 4.31 21.41 -17.75
N CYS A 607 5.46 20.80 -17.43
CA CYS A 607 6.67 21.49 -16.96
C CYS A 607 7.67 21.90 -18.04
N THR A 608 7.35 21.74 -19.33
CA THR A 608 8.13 22.34 -20.42
C THR A 608 8.18 23.88 -20.38
N ASN A 609 7.52 24.54 -19.41
CA ASN A 609 7.48 25.99 -19.25
C ASN A 609 8.36 26.61 -18.14
N LYS A 610 9.12 25.84 -17.33
CA LYS A 610 9.90 26.46 -16.21
C LYS A 610 11.43 26.40 -16.29
N ARG A 611 12.06 25.78 -17.29
CA ARG A 611 13.54 25.75 -17.41
C ARG A 611 14.06 26.51 -18.63
N LYS A 612 14.02 27.85 -18.54
CA LYS A 612 14.99 28.73 -19.21
C LYS A 612 15.50 29.72 -18.16
N ASN A 613 16.49 29.31 -17.38
CA ASN A 613 17.56 30.13 -16.81
C ASN A 613 18.31 29.33 -15.73
N HIS A 614 19.23 28.46 -16.16
CA HIS A 614 20.61 28.39 -15.68
C HIS A 614 21.33 27.23 -16.37
N VAL A 615 22.51 27.55 -16.89
CA VAL A 615 23.39 26.69 -17.70
C VAL A 615 24.52 26.19 -16.81
N HIS A 616 24.79 24.88 -16.79
CA HIS A 616 26.13 24.28 -16.93
C HIS A 616 26.07 22.73 -17.01
N PRO A 617 27.11 22.03 -17.52
CA PRO A 617 26.95 21.12 -18.65
C PRO A 617 27.23 19.64 -18.33
N THR A 618 27.00 18.81 -19.36
CA THR A 618 27.30 17.37 -19.53
C THR A 618 26.26 16.36 -19.03
N ALA A 619 25.21 16.19 -19.84
CA ALA A 619 24.53 14.91 -20.03
C ALA A 619 24.22 14.75 -21.55
N PRO A 620 24.40 13.55 -22.14
CA PRO A 620 24.19 13.33 -23.56
C PRO A 620 22.70 13.42 -23.91
N ARG A 621 22.36 14.26 -24.91
CA ARG A 621 21.02 14.38 -25.48
C ARG A 621 20.65 13.09 -26.23
N ILE A 622 19.63 12.38 -25.76
CA ILE A 622 18.89 11.40 -26.58
C ILE A 622 17.73 12.15 -27.23
N SER A 623 17.80 12.37 -28.55
CA SER A 623 16.68 12.93 -29.32
C SER A 623 15.78 11.82 -29.83
N PHE A 624 14.52 11.78 -29.41
CA PHE A 624 13.48 11.03 -30.14
C PHE A 624 12.88 11.96 -31.21
N ARG A 625 13.23 11.75 -32.47
CA ARG A 625 12.52 12.33 -33.61
C ARG A 625 11.18 11.62 -33.78
N SER A 626 10.11 12.40 -33.82
CA SER A 626 8.81 11.98 -34.34
C SER A 626 8.95 11.59 -35.83
N ALA A 627 8.32 10.48 -36.20
CA ALA A 627 8.16 10.08 -37.59
C ALA A 627 6.69 9.75 -37.85
N ILE A 628 5.90 10.79 -38.08
CA ILE A 628 4.71 10.74 -38.93
C ILE A 628 5.19 11.21 -40.30
N GLY A 629 5.08 10.37 -41.33
CA GLY A 629 5.52 10.76 -42.67
C GLY A 629 5.51 9.61 -43.67
N THR A 630 4.44 9.57 -44.45
CA THR A 630 4.17 8.74 -45.63
C THR A 630 5.35 8.62 -46.60
N GLY A 631 5.50 7.43 -47.21
CA GLY A 631 6.69 7.05 -47.98
C GLY A 631 6.91 7.74 -49.33
N GLN A 632 8.16 7.70 -49.81
CA GLN A 632 8.55 7.15 -51.11
C GLN A 632 10.09 7.07 -51.26
N ARG A 633 10.50 5.98 -51.90
CA ARG A 633 11.77 5.61 -52.58
C ARG A 633 12.96 6.59 -52.68
N LYS A 634 14.15 6.02 -52.42
CA LYS A 634 15.32 5.74 -53.32
C LYS A 634 16.68 6.36 -52.94
N GLN A 635 17.68 5.47 -53.06
CA GLN A 635 19.14 5.64 -53.25
C GLN A 635 20.08 5.70 -52.02
N ARG A 636 20.80 4.57 -51.85
CA ARG A 636 22.18 4.44 -51.32
C ARG A 636 23.20 4.91 -52.39
N PRO A 637 24.54 4.91 -52.17
CA PRO A 637 25.37 4.80 -50.94
C PRO A 637 26.50 5.86 -50.86
N VAL A 638 27.27 5.91 -49.76
CA VAL A 638 28.77 5.83 -49.74
C VAL A 638 29.20 5.45 -48.30
N GLU A 639 29.98 4.37 -48.18
CA GLU A 639 30.68 3.94 -46.97
C GLU A 639 32.06 4.62 -46.86
N VAL A 640 32.44 5.06 -45.65
CA VAL A 640 33.84 5.16 -45.24
C VAL A 640 33.97 4.65 -43.79
N SER A 641 34.91 3.73 -43.62
CA SER A 641 35.30 2.93 -42.46
C SER A 641 35.42 3.68 -41.12
N PHE A 642 34.73 3.18 -40.08
CA PHE A 642 34.84 3.56 -38.66
C PHE A 642 35.62 2.52 -37.82
N ASP A 643 36.13 1.44 -38.45
CA ASP A 643 36.60 0.25 -37.73
C ASP A 643 38.00 0.38 -37.12
N VAL A 644 38.79 1.39 -37.49
CA VAL A 644 40.16 1.55 -36.98
C VAL A 644 40.22 2.31 -35.65
N MET A 645 39.22 3.15 -35.34
CA MET A 645 39.15 3.88 -34.06
C MET A 645 38.54 3.07 -32.93
N ALA A 646 37.62 2.13 -33.24
CA ALA A 646 36.99 1.28 -32.23
C ALA A 646 37.96 0.24 -31.64
N GLN A 647 38.88 -0.28 -32.46
CA GLN A 647 39.84 -1.28 -32.01
C GLN A 647 40.95 -0.70 -31.11
N LEU A 648 41.34 0.56 -31.32
CA LEU A 648 42.31 1.26 -30.46
C LEU A 648 41.74 1.63 -29.07
N LEU A 649 40.44 1.92 -28.99
CA LEU A 649 39.77 2.23 -27.72
C LEU A 649 39.49 0.98 -26.87
N LEU A 650 39.24 -0.17 -27.50
CA LEU A 650 39.05 -1.46 -26.79
C LEU A 650 40.35 -1.97 -26.14
N VAL A 651 41.51 -1.75 -26.78
CA VAL A 651 42.81 -2.12 -26.21
C VAL A 651 43.18 -1.23 -25.02
N LEU A 652 42.83 0.06 -25.05
CA LEU A 652 43.03 0.98 -23.93
C LEU A 652 42.06 0.74 -22.75
N TRP A 653 40.87 0.21 -23.02
CA TRP A 653 39.90 -0.19 -21.98
C TRP A 653 40.26 -1.54 -21.32
N ALA A 654 40.88 -2.46 -22.07
CA ALA A 654 41.36 -3.74 -21.54
C ALA A 654 42.62 -3.59 -20.64
N LEU A 655 43.42 -2.54 -20.81
CA LEU A 655 44.62 -2.30 -20.00
C LEU A 655 44.34 -1.55 -18.68
N SER A 656 43.17 -0.93 -18.51
CA SER A 656 42.77 -0.27 -17.25
C SER A 656 41.99 -1.17 -16.29
N SER A 657 41.63 -2.38 -16.71
CA SER A 657 40.79 -3.31 -15.94
C SER A 657 41.55 -4.45 -15.24
N GLN A 658 42.89 -4.47 -15.29
CA GLN A 658 43.71 -5.54 -14.69
C GLN A 658 44.28 -5.25 -13.29
N HIS A 659 43.81 -4.24 -12.57
CA HIS A 659 44.11 -4.10 -11.14
C HIS A 659 42.81 -3.98 -10.35
N PHE A 660 42.19 -5.13 -10.01
CA PHE A 660 41.59 -5.41 -8.69
C PHE A 660 40.87 -6.76 -8.76
N VAL A 661 41.63 -7.84 -8.53
CA VAL A 661 41.09 -9.16 -8.18
C VAL A 661 41.54 -9.46 -6.75
N HIS A 662 40.58 -9.84 -5.91
CA HIS A 662 40.70 -10.45 -4.57
C HIS A 662 41.32 -9.62 -3.45
N GLY A 663 40.44 -8.89 -2.75
CA GLY A 663 40.57 -8.59 -1.33
C GLY A 663 39.17 -8.43 -0.77
N ALA A 664 38.81 -9.19 0.26
CA ALA A 664 37.58 -8.95 1.03
C ALA A 664 37.62 -7.48 1.50
N ARG A 665 36.89 -6.59 0.82
CA ARG A 665 36.76 -5.20 1.23
C ARG A 665 35.96 -5.22 2.52
N LYS A 666 36.63 -4.99 3.65
CA LYS A 666 35.98 -4.34 4.80
C LYS A 666 35.18 -3.18 4.22
N CYS A 667 33.89 -3.10 4.54
CA CYS A 667 33.10 -1.90 4.24
C CYS A 667 33.82 -0.72 4.91
N ASP A 668 34.61 0.02 4.13
CA ASP A 668 35.17 1.28 4.59
C ASP A 668 33.97 2.17 4.94
N ARG A 669 33.94 2.65 6.19
CA ARG A 669 32.90 3.59 6.65
C ARG A 669 32.81 4.73 5.62
N PRO A 670 31.60 5.20 5.26
CA PRO A 670 31.46 6.32 4.34
C PRO A 670 32.35 7.48 4.80
N LYS A 671 33.15 8.02 3.88
CA LYS A 671 34.15 9.08 4.13
C LYS A 671 33.57 10.37 4.75
N LEU A 672 32.24 10.50 4.80
CA LEU A 672 31.52 11.66 5.32
C LEU A 672 31.82 11.97 6.80
N PHE A 673 32.15 10.95 7.61
CA PHE A 673 32.48 11.10 9.04
C PHE A 673 33.92 10.73 9.39
N ALA A 674 34.81 10.60 8.39
CA ALA A 674 36.19 10.17 8.63
C ALA A 674 36.97 11.11 9.57
N ASN A 675 36.55 12.37 9.65
CA ASN A 675 37.17 13.40 10.49
C ASN A 675 36.44 13.60 11.83
N TYR A 676 35.48 12.76 12.20
CA TYR A 676 34.74 12.90 13.47
C TYR A 676 34.85 11.62 14.31
N LYS A 677 35.18 11.79 15.60
CA LYS A 677 34.99 10.77 16.63
C LYS A 677 33.52 10.75 17.04
N ILE A 678 32.90 9.58 16.93
CA ILE A 678 31.52 9.37 17.36
C ILE A 678 31.52 9.03 18.85
N VAL A 679 30.78 9.80 19.65
CA VAL A 679 30.61 9.61 21.10
C VAL A 679 29.14 9.35 21.40
N ASP A 680 28.84 8.28 22.14
CA ASP A 680 27.50 8.00 22.66
C ASP A 680 27.32 8.73 23.99
N LEU A 681 26.33 9.63 24.06
CA LEU A 681 26.04 10.46 25.22
C LEU A 681 24.87 9.91 26.05
N SER A 682 24.45 8.67 25.83
CA SER A 682 23.37 8.04 26.58
C SER A 682 23.86 6.97 27.56
N HIS A 683 23.11 6.76 28.65
CA HIS A 683 23.26 5.62 29.54
C HIS A 683 22.55 4.38 28.99
N HIS A 684 23.02 3.19 29.37
CA HIS A 684 22.34 1.94 29.05
C HIS A 684 21.05 1.79 29.87
N PHE A 685 19.96 1.38 29.23
CA PHE A 685 18.75 0.96 29.92
C PHE A 685 18.92 -0.46 30.50
N ASN A 686 18.77 -0.59 31.82
CA ASN A 686 18.83 -1.86 32.55
C ASN A 686 18.15 -1.72 33.93
N ASN A 687 18.21 -2.75 34.75
CA ASN A 687 17.62 -2.74 36.10
C ASN A 687 18.22 -1.70 37.07
N ARG A 688 19.32 -1.03 36.72
CA ARG A 688 19.93 0.07 37.46
C ARG A 688 19.69 1.44 36.80
N THR A 689 18.79 1.51 35.82
CA THR A 689 18.37 2.80 35.26
C THR A 689 17.70 3.63 36.35
N ILE A 690 18.13 4.88 36.47
CA ILE A 690 17.58 5.84 37.42
C ILE A 690 16.40 6.58 36.76
N TYR A 691 15.35 6.78 37.54
CA TYR A 691 14.12 7.47 37.15
C TYR A 691 13.82 8.60 38.14
N TRP A 692 12.98 9.55 37.74
CA TRP A 692 12.48 10.56 38.68
C TRP A 692 11.57 9.95 39.76
N ALA A 693 10.72 8.98 39.42
CA ALA A 693 9.86 8.31 40.40
C ALA A 693 10.58 7.09 40.98
N ASP A 694 10.65 6.98 42.31
CA ASP A 694 11.42 5.92 42.97
C ASP A 694 10.87 4.50 42.72
N ASP A 695 9.59 4.39 42.33
CA ASP A 695 8.91 3.13 41.99
C ASP A 695 8.95 2.78 40.49
N ALA A 696 9.48 3.67 39.65
CA ALA A 696 9.65 3.43 38.22
C ALA A 696 10.90 2.59 37.95
N HIS A 697 10.76 1.57 37.11
CA HIS A 697 11.84 0.64 36.79
C HIS A 697 11.79 0.21 35.32
N PHE A 698 12.98 0.01 34.73
CA PHE A 698 13.13 -0.65 33.44
C PHE A 698 12.84 -2.15 33.57
N ARG A 699 11.93 -2.67 32.75
CA ARG A 699 11.65 -4.11 32.67
C ARG A 699 11.84 -4.58 31.24
N LEU A 700 12.70 -5.57 31.05
CA LEU A 700 12.87 -6.28 29.79
C LEU A 700 12.41 -7.73 29.99
N ASN A 701 11.32 -8.11 29.34
CA ASN A 701 10.77 -9.46 29.38
C ASN A 701 11.15 -10.21 28.11
N VAL A 702 12.12 -11.11 28.22
CA VAL A 702 12.60 -11.94 27.11
C VAL A 702 11.63 -13.11 26.93
N THR A 703 10.77 -13.04 25.91
CA THR A 703 9.64 -13.96 25.70
C THR A 703 10.00 -15.23 24.93
N VAL A 704 11.04 -15.19 24.09
CA VAL A 704 11.53 -16.37 23.34
C VAL A 704 13.05 -16.29 23.23
N VAL A 705 13.76 -17.37 23.58
CA VAL A 705 15.14 -17.62 23.16
C VAL A 705 15.22 -19.07 22.69
N ASN A 706 15.02 -19.31 21.40
CA ASN A 706 15.14 -20.66 20.83
C ASN A 706 15.99 -20.62 19.57
N ALA A 707 16.98 -21.52 19.50
CA ALA A 707 17.58 -21.90 18.24
C ALA A 707 16.57 -22.80 17.52
N THR A 708 15.87 -22.25 16.53
CA THR A 708 15.01 -23.03 15.63
C THR A 708 15.86 -23.61 14.51
N GLU A 709 15.36 -24.62 13.78
CA GLU A 709 16.00 -25.07 12.53
C GLU A 709 16.12 -23.94 11.48
N ALA A 710 15.31 -22.88 11.60
CA ALA A 710 15.37 -21.66 10.79
C ALA A 710 16.37 -20.59 11.32
N GLY A 711 17.02 -20.83 12.45
CA GLY A 711 18.01 -19.92 13.05
C GLY A 711 17.67 -19.46 14.48
N TRP A 712 18.49 -18.55 15.00
CA TRP A 712 18.36 -17.99 16.36
C TRP A 712 17.39 -16.80 16.36
N LEU A 713 16.38 -16.84 17.24
CA LEU A 713 15.40 -15.76 17.42
C LEU A 713 15.28 -15.41 18.91
N GLN A 714 15.43 -14.11 19.21
CA GLN A 714 15.09 -13.52 20.50
C GLN A 714 13.94 -12.53 20.33
N ALA A 715 12.90 -12.65 21.15
CA ALA A 715 11.74 -11.74 21.15
C ALA A 715 11.56 -11.14 22.55
N ASP A 716 11.56 -9.82 22.65
CA ASP A 716 11.55 -9.10 23.93
C ASP A 716 10.41 -8.08 24.01
N GLU A 717 9.85 -7.90 25.20
CA GLU A 717 8.94 -6.80 25.54
C GLU A 717 9.62 -5.87 26.56
N MET A 718 9.47 -4.56 26.41
CA MET A 718 9.99 -3.59 27.37
C MET A 718 8.88 -2.75 28.00
N ALA A 719 9.03 -2.43 29.29
CA ALA A 719 8.15 -1.50 30.01
C ALA A 719 8.98 -0.60 30.93
N GLU A 720 8.73 0.71 30.85
CA GLU A 720 9.39 1.72 31.68
C GLU A 720 8.60 3.04 31.71
N ALA A 721 8.96 3.94 32.62
CA ALA A 721 8.51 5.32 32.55
C ALA A 721 9.28 6.07 31.46
N ILE A 722 8.59 6.91 30.68
CA ILE A 722 9.17 7.65 29.54
C ILE A 722 10.11 8.80 29.95
N HIS A 723 10.07 9.21 31.22
CA HIS A 723 10.95 10.21 31.83
C HIS A 723 11.97 9.51 32.73
N GLY A 724 12.92 8.82 32.13
CA GLY A 724 13.87 7.97 32.84
C GLY A 724 15.05 7.53 32.00
N GLY A 725 16.18 7.23 32.66
CA GLY A 725 17.45 7.09 31.94
C GLY A 725 17.79 8.37 31.17
N THR A 726 18.66 8.23 30.16
CA THR A 726 18.82 9.32 29.18
C THR A 726 17.55 9.41 28.35
N HIS A 727 16.80 10.49 28.53
CA HIS A 727 15.51 10.70 27.88
C HIS A 727 15.37 12.13 27.36
N LEU A 728 14.48 12.27 26.39
CA LEU A 728 14.05 13.55 25.86
C LEU A 728 12.71 13.93 26.50
N ASP A 729 12.61 15.14 27.02
CA ASP A 729 11.33 15.75 27.38
C ASP A 729 10.76 16.47 26.17
N ALA A 730 9.58 16.03 25.74
CA ALA A 730 8.89 16.67 24.63
C ALA A 730 8.25 17.99 25.10
N PRO A 731 8.15 19.01 24.23
CA PRO A 731 7.47 20.27 24.53
C PRO A 731 6.10 20.11 25.21
N ARG A 732 5.33 19.09 24.85
CA ARG A 732 4.03 18.78 25.43
C ARG A 732 4.05 18.50 26.94
N HIS A 733 5.18 18.07 27.51
CA HIS A 733 5.29 17.73 28.94
C HIS A 733 4.80 18.86 29.85
N PHE A 734 5.14 20.11 29.52
CA PHE A 734 4.69 21.30 30.23
C PHE A 734 4.06 22.37 29.32
N GLY A 735 4.08 22.19 27.99
CA GLY A 735 3.47 23.09 27.01
C GLY A 735 2.17 22.52 26.45
N LYS A 736 1.02 23.06 26.89
CA LYS A 736 -0.29 22.61 26.38
C LYS A 736 -0.41 22.88 24.87
N GLY A 737 -0.66 21.82 24.09
CA GLY A 737 -0.77 21.90 22.62
C GLY A 737 0.57 22.05 21.88
N CYS A 738 1.68 21.90 22.59
CA CYS A 738 3.02 21.83 22.01
C CYS A 738 3.34 20.41 21.51
N TRP A 739 4.44 20.27 20.79
CA TRP A 739 4.85 19.01 20.18
C TRP A 739 5.01 17.89 21.21
N ASP A 740 4.39 16.74 20.96
CA ASP A 740 4.77 15.49 21.61
C ASP A 740 6.08 14.92 21.03
N ALA A 741 6.55 13.81 21.60
CA ALA A 741 7.82 13.19 21.20
C ALA A 741 7.88 12.78 19.72
N ALA A 742 6.75 12.53 19.06
CA ALA A 742 6.67 12.18 17.64
C ALA A 742 6.55 13.40 16.71
N GLU A 743 6.14 14.55 17.25
CA GLU A 743 5.88 15.81 16.52
C GLU A 743 7.10 16.74 16.41
N ILE A 744 8.20 16.48 17.15
CA ILE A 744 9.41 17.32 17.07
C ILE A 744 10.04 17.21 15.67
N PRO A 745 10.23 18.32 14.94
CA PRO A 745 10.80 18.30 13.59
C PRO A 745 12.23 17.70 13.56
N LEU A 746 12.53 16.88 12.56
CA LEU A 746 13.83 16.20 12.46
C LEU A 746 15.00 17.18 12.29
N GLU A 747 14.78 18.34 11.67
CA GLU A 747 15.78 19.41 11.55
C GLU A 747 16.17 19.99 12.92
N ARG A 748 15.33 19.75 13.95
CA ARG A 748 15.62 20.09 15.35
C ARG A 748 16.22 18.93 16.15
N LEU A 749 16.46 17.78 15.53
CA LEU A 749 17.03 16.60 16.19
C LEU A 749 18.32 16.11 15.52
N MET A 750 18.54 16.42 14.24
CA MET A 750 19.66 15.91 13.45
C MET A 750 20.70 16.99 13.16
N PHE A 751 21.97 16.66 13.38
CA PHE A 751 23.13 17.52 13.09
C PHE A 751 23.06 18.90 13.74
N LEU A 752 22.65 18.95 15.00
CA LEU A 752 22.56 20.18 15.78
C LEU A 752 23.96 20.66 16.16
N PRO A 753 24.33 21.93 15.91
CA PRO A 753 25.54 22.48 16.49
C PRO A 753 25.50 22.33 18.02
N VAL A 754 26.58 21.85 18.62
CA VAL A 754 26.66 21.71 20.08
C VAL A 754 27.38 22.92 20.67
N ALA A 755 26.80 23.46 21.74
CA ALA A 755 27.48 24.39 22.63
C ALA A 755 27.53 23.77 24.03
N LEU A 756 28.71 23.34 24.45
CA LEU A 756 28.93 22.71 25.75
C LEU A 756 29.53 23.73 26.73
N VAL A 757 28.79 24.02 27.79
CA VAL A 757 29.23 24.83 28.92
C VAL A 757 29.59 23.90 30.07
N ASP A 758 30.87 23.90 30.43
CA ASP A 758 31.40 23.10 31.54
C ASP A 758 31.38 23.91 32.83
N VAL A 759 30.65 23.42 33.84
CA VAL A 759 30.54 24.02 35.17
C VAL A 759 31.03 23.09 36.27
N ARG A 760 31.75 22.00 35.93
CA ARG A 760 32.22 20.99 36.90
C ARG A 760 33.01 21.58 38.05
N ASP A 761 33.88 22.55 37.79
CA ASP A 761 34.68 23.21 38.83
C ASP A 761 33.81 23.96 39.85
N ARG A 762 32.67 24.50 39.41
CA ARG A 762 31.71 25.20 40.27
C ARG A 762 30.88 24.22 41.06
N VAL A 763 30.43 23.15 40.41
CA VAL A 763 29.71 22.04 41.05
C VAL A 763 30.57 21.37 42.13
N ALA A 764 31.88 21.26 41.91
CA ALA A 764 32.81 20.73 42.91
C ALA A 764 32.84 21.56 44.21
N THR A 765 32.58 22.88 44.13
CA THR A 765 32.47 23.77 45.29
C THR A 765 31.04 23.95 45.81
N ASN A 766 30.04 23.74 44.96
CA ASN A 766 28.63 23.85 45.27
C ASN A 766 27.85 22.74 44.53
N PRO A 767 27.57 21.59 45.18
CA PRO A 767 26.89 20.47 44.53
C PRO A 767 25.51 20.78 43.96
N GLU A 768 24.84 21.86 44.41
CA GLU A 768 23.54 22.33 43.90
C GLU A 768 23.70 23.54 42.96
N TYR A 769 24.86 23.69 42.32
CA TYR A 769 25.12 24.83 41.46
C TYR A 769 24.09 24.93 40.32
N LEU A 770 23.50 26.11 40.16
CA LEU A 770 22.59 26.44 39.06
C LEU A 770 23.37 27.19 37.98
N LEU A 771 23.44 26.62 36.78
CA LEU A 771 24.08 27.26 35.63
C LEU A 771 23.38 28.59 35.33
N SER A 772 24.15 29.66 35.37
CA SER A 772 23.69 31.05 35.29
C SER A 772 23.79 31.64 33.88
N VAL A 773 23.09 32.73 33.62
CA VAL A 773 23.25 33.51 32.38
C VAL A 773 24.70 33.96 32.18
N SER A 774 25.40 34.32 33.26
CA SER A 774 26.81 34.71 33.21
C SER A 774 27.72 33.59 32.67
N ASP A 775 27.37 32.32 32.89
CA ASP A 775 28.15 31.18 32.39
C ASP A 775 28.06 31.07 30.89
N VAL A 776 26.84 31.27 30.38
CA VAL A 776 26.56 31.33 28.95
C VAL A 776 27.30 32.51 28.33
N LEU A 777 27.24 33.70 28.94
CA LEU A 777 27.91 34.89 28.42
C LEU A 777 29.44 34.76 28.43
N ASN A 778 30.02 34.19 29.47
CA ASN A 778 31.46 33.93 29.55
C ASN A 778 31.91 32.91 28.50
N TRP A 779 31.10 31.86 28.27
CA TRP A 779 31.34 30.93 27.17
C TRP A 779 31.27 31.63 25.81
N GLU A 780 30.30 32.52 25.62
CA GLU A 780 30.15 33.28 24.36
C GLU A 780 31.28 34.29 24.12
N GLU A 781 31.86 34.85 25.18
CA GLU A 781 33.06 35.69 25.07
C GLU A 781 34.24 34.90 24.51
N GLN A 782 34.38 33.63 24.92
CA GLN A 782 35.49 32.77 24.50
C GLN A 782 35.26 32.12 23.13
N TYR A 783 34.05 31.66 22.84
CA TYR A 783 33.74 30.84 21.66
C TYR A 783 32.82 31.52 20.63
N GLY A 784 32.43 32.76 20.89
CA GLY A 784 31.43 33.51 20.13
C GLY A 784 30.01 33.19 20.56
N ARG A 785 29.06 34.01 20.09
CA ARG A 785 27.63 33.86 20.40
C ARG A 785 27.14 32.42 20.12
N LEU A 786 26.28 31.91 21.00
CA LEU A 786 25.59 30.63 20.82
C LEU A 786 24.96 30.56 19.42
N PRO A 787 25.24 29.52 18.62
CA PRO A 787 24.63 29.36 17.31
C PRO A 787 23.10 29.24 17.40
N ASP A 788 22.37 29.88 16.49
CA ASP A 788 20.93 29.65 16.36
C ASP A 788 20.69 28.17 15.98
N GLY A 789 19.68 27.55 16.59
CA GLY A 789 19.33 26.14 16.39
C GLY A 789 20.28 25.14 17.06
N CYS A 790 21.15 25.57 17.97
CA CYS A 790 22.07 24.66 18.67
C CYS A 790 21.36 23.79 19.72
N LEU A 791 22.02 22.69 20.08
CA LEU A 791 21.79 21.95 21.31
C LEU A 791 22.75 22.50 22.38
N PHE A 792 22.20 23.20 23.36
CA PHE A 792 22.97 23.66 24.52
C PHE A 792 23.16 22.50 25.49
N LEU A 793 24.40 22.23 25.92
CA LEU A 793 24.73 21.17 26.87
C LEU A 793 25.40 21.74 28.12
N ALA A 794 24.83 21.48 29.29
CA ALA A 794 25.43 21.78 30.58
C ALA A 794 26.19 20.55 31.10
N CYS A 795 27.52 20.64 31.18
CA CYS A 795 28.35 19.60 31.80
C CYS A 795 28.58 19.93 33.27
N THR A 796 27.85 19.25 34.14
CA THR A 796 27.92 19.40 35.60
C THR A 796 28.84 18.37 36.25
N GLY A 797 29.09 17.25 35.56
CA GLY A 797 29.88 16.12 36.06
C GLY A 797 29.08 15.14 36.90
N GLN A 798 27.76 15.30 37.01
CA GLN A 798 26.89 14.44 37.81
C GLN A 798 26.85 12.99 37.29
N SER A 799 27.02 12.80 35.98
CA SER A 799 27.10 11.48 35.31
C SER A 799 28.13 10.52 35.93
N LYS A 800 29.16 11.01 36.64
CA LYS A 800 30.15 10.16 37.32
C LYS A 800 29.59 9.32 38.47
N TYR A 801 28.44 9.71 39.04
CA TYR A 801 27.79 8.99 40.13
C TYR A 801 26.86 7.89 39.62
N TRP A 802 26.59 7.80 38.31
CA TRP A 802 25.78 6.74 37.73
C TRP A 802 26.49 5.37 37.82
N PRO A 803 25.82 4.25 38.17
CA PRO A 803 24.38 4.09 38.47
C PRO A 803 24.05 4.08 39.97
N ASP A 804 24.86 4.71 40.84
CA ASP A 804 24.57 4.79 42.27
C ASP A 804 23.40 5.77 42.50
N HIS A 805 22.21 5.22 42.78
CA HIS A 805 20.97 5.97 42.93
C HIS A 805 21.07 7.09 43.98
N THR A 806 21.60 6.78 45.16
CA THR A 806 21.68 7.74 46.27
C THR A 806 22.71 8.83 45.97
N ALA A 807 23.88 8.47 45.44
CA ALA A 807 24.92 9.44 45.11
C ALA A 807 24.55 10.32 43.90
N TYR A 808 23.89 9.74 42.88
CA TYR A 808 23.48 10.47 41.68
C TYR A 808 22.33 11.45 41.93
N LEU A 809 21.40 11.10 42.80
CA LEU A 809 20.29 11.98 43.18
C LEU A 809 20.64 12.92 44.33
N GLY A 810 21.79 12.70 44.99
CA GLY A 810 22.22 13.43 46.18
C GLY A 810 21.16 13.41 47.28
N ILE A 811 20.62 12.23 47.59
CA ILE A 811 19.53 12.10 48.58
C ILE A 811 20.09 12.33 49.99
N ASP A 812 19.55 13.32 50.69
CA ASP A 812 19.87 13.59 52.09
C ASP A 812 19.09 12.67 53.07
N GLU A 813 19.34 12.83 54.38
CA GLU A 813 18.67 12.04 55.42
C GLU A 813 17.14 12.21 55.44
N ASN A 814 16.62 13.31 54.87
CA ASN A 814 15.20 13.61 54.78
C ASN A 814 14.56 13.12 53.47
N GLY A 815 15.33 12.49 52.57
CA GLY A 815 14.86 12.08 51.25
C GLY A 815 14.86 13.20 50.20
N THR A 816 15.44 14.37 50.51
CA THR A 816 15.54 15.51 49.60
C THR A 816 16.67 15.29 48.61
N ARG A 817 16.42 15.57 47.33
CA ARG A 817 17.39 15.40 46.25
C ARG A 817 18.21 16.67 46.05
N HIS A 818 19.53 16.53 45.95
CA HIS A 818 20.48 17.61 45.77
C HIS A 818 21.39 17.33 44.58
N PHE A 819 21.18 18.05 43.48
CA PHE A 819 21.95 17.91 42.25
C PHE A 819 22.03 19.25 41.52
N PRO A 820 23.06 19.46 40.67
CA PRO A 820 23.21 20.69 39.91
C PRO A 820 22.22 20.72 38.74
N SER A 821 21.80 21.91 38.33
CA SER A 821 20.82 22.10 37.25
C SER A 821 20.97 23.48 36.60
N ILE A 822 19.94 23.95 35.88
CA ILE A 822 19.96 25.22 35.16
C ILE A 822 19.15 26.26 35.95
N SER A 823 19.64 27.50 36.03
CA SER A 823 18.88 28.57 36.67
C SER A 823 17.64 28.97 35.85
N PRO A 824 16.52 29.34 36.49
CA PRO A 824 15.34 29.88 35.81
C PRO A 824 15.66 31.02 34.85
N GLU A 825 16.58 31.91 35.24
CA GLU A 825 17.02 33.05 34.43
C GLU A 825 17.74 32.59 33.15
N ALA A 826 18.55 31.54 33.22
CA ALA A 826 19.17 30.93 32.04
C ALA A 826 18.12 30.27 31.12
N GLY A 827 17.12 29.60 31.69
CA GLY A 827 15.98 29.06 30.95
C GLY A 827 15.23 30.14 30.15
N THR A 828 14.87 31.26 30.79
CA THR A 828 14.27 32.41 30.12
C THR A 828 15.20 33.01 29.07
N PHE A 829 16.50 33.11 29.37
CA PHE A 829 17.49 33.63 28.44
C PHE A 829 17.60 32.80 27.15
N PHE A 830 17.50 31.46 27.25
CA PHE A 830 17.49 30.58 26.09
C PHE A 830 16.30 30.79 25.16
N VAL A 831 15.14 31.14 25.70
CA VAL A 831 13.91 31.41 24.94
C VAL A 831 13.90 32.82 24.37
N GLU A 832 14.20 33.82 25.19
CA GLU A 832 14.01 35.23 24.81
C GLU A 832 15.18 35.81 24.01
N LYS A 833 16.41 35.39 24.32
CA LYS A 833 17.63 36.01 23.81
C LYS A 833 18.43 35.10 22.90
N ARG A 834 18.18 33.79 22.94
CA ARG A 834 18.80 32.78 22.08
C ARG A 834 17.70 32.00 21.36
N ARG A 835 18.09 31.21 20.36
CA ARG A 835 17.16 30.41 19.55
C ARG A 835 17.61 28.95 19.54
N VAL A 836 17.86 28.41 20.72
CA VAL A 836 18.31 27.02 20.87
C VAL A 836 17.16 26.08 20.50
N PHE A 837 17.48 24.90 19.95
CA PHE A 837 16.46 23.88 19.65
C PHE A 837 16.26 22.91 20.80
N GLY A 838 17.30 22.68 21.61
CA GLY A 838 17.21 21.89 22.82
C GLY A 838 18.21 22.30 23.89
N VAL A 839 17.92 21.86 25.11
CA VAL A 839 18.75 22.07 26.30
C VAL A 839 19.02 20.71 26.95
N GLY A 840 20.28 20.35 27.14
CA GLY A 840 20.68 19.07 27.73
C GLY A 840 21.52 19.23 28.98
N VAL A 841 21.38 18.30 29.94
CA VAL A 841 22.18 18.25 31.17
C VAL A 841 22.54 16.80 31.54
N ASP A 842 23.68 16.60 32.20
CA ASP A 842 24.13 15.29 32.70
C ASP A 842 23.66 14.95 34.12
N SER A 843 22.80 15.78 34.71
CA SER A 843 22.13 15.56 35.99
C SER A 843 20.68 15.05 35.79
N LEU A 844 20.01 14.75 36.91
CA LEU A 844 18.68 14.16 36.91
C LEU A 844 17.65 14.99 36.15
N ALA A 845 17.70 16.30 36.31
CA ALA A 845 16.75 17.23 35.72
C ALA A 845 17.38 18.59 35.36
N ILE A 846 16.79 19.28 34.38
CA ILE A 846 17.17 20.66 34.02
C ILE A 846 16.74 21.69 35.08
N ASP A 847 15.79 21.33 35.94
CA ASP A 847 15.33 22.14 37.07
C ASP A 847 15.99 21.71 38.38
N LYS A 848 16.03 22.63 39.35
CA LYS A 848 16.34 22.29 40.73
C LYS A 848 15.23 21.39 41.30
N SER A 849 15.59 20.46 42.19
CA SER A 849 14.62 19.68 42.98
C SER A 849 13.52 20.55 43.59
N GLY A 850 12.25 20.22 43.30
CA GLY A 850 11.08 20.99 43.75
C GLY A 850 10.69 22.18 42.88
N ASP A 851 11.45 22.48 41.83
CA ASP A 851 11.15 23.50 40.82
C ASP A 851 10.86 22.84 39.46
N THR A 852 10.11 23.54 38.61
CA THR A 852 9.72 23.16 37.24
C THR A 852 9.68 24.38 36.33
N THR A 853 10.34 25.46 36.73
CA THR A 853 10.29 26.76 36.03
C THR A 853 11.05 26.70 34.72
N VAL A 854 12.20 26.02 34.65
CA VAL A 854 12.96 25.85 33.41
C VAL A 854 12.17 24.99 32.44
N HIS A 855 11.67 23.82 32.87
CA HIS A 855 10.78 22.94 32.10
C HIS A 855 9.60 23.71 31.52
N ARG A 856 8.82 24.42 32.36
CA ARG A 856 7.68 25.22 31.87
C ARG A 856 8.10 26.27 30.86
N THR A 857 9.22 26.94 31.08
CA THR A 857 9.69 28.06 30.24
C THR A 857 10.13 27.58 28.87
N ILE A 858 11.01 26.58 28.80
CA ILE A 858 11.60 26.16 27.52
C ILE A 858 10.66 25.24 26.73
N LEU A 859 9.95 24.33 27.40
CA LEU A 859 9.08 23.37 26.72
C LEU A 859 7.85 24.06 26.13
N SER A 860 7.29 25.08 26.80
CA SER A 860 6.21 25.91 26.24
C SER A 860 6.62 26.72 25.02
N ALA A 861 7.93 26.86 24.77
CA ALA A 861 8.49 27.52 23.58
C ALA A 861 8.87 26.52 22.46
N ASN A 862 8.46 25.25 22.56
CA ASN A 862 8.86 24.18 21.65
C ASN A 862 10.38 23.96 21.56
N ILE A 863 11.08 24.14 22.68
CA ILE A 863 12.48 23.75 22.90
C ILE A 863 12.45 22.47 23.72
N PHE A 864 13.02 21.37 23.25
CA PHE A 864 13.02 20.11 24.00
C PHE A 864 14.13 20.09 25.05
N ALA A 865 13.99 19.24 26.07
CA ALA A 865 15.06 18.99 27.04
C ALA A 865 15.63 17.57 26.89
N ILE A 866 16.89 17.38 27.30
CA ILE A 866 17.51 16.07 27.43
C ILE A 866 18.16 15.97 28.81
N GLU A 867 17.75 14.98 29.57
CA GLU A 867 18.22 14.79 30.95
C GLU A 867 19.02 13.49 31.06
N ASN A 868 19.83 13.39 32.12
CA ASN A 868 20.70 12.23 32.37
C ASN A 868 21.64 11.92 31.20
N LEU A 869 22.26 12.94 30.59
CA LEU A 869 23.31 12.73 29.58
C LEU A 869 24.58 12.13 30.20
N ASN A 870 25.32 11.37 29.41
CA ASN A 870 26.60 10.77 29.75
C ASN A 870 27.73 11.34 28.89
N ALA A 871 28.98 11.11 29.30
CA ALA A 871 30.19 11.36 28.50
C ALA A 871 30.35 12.80 27.95
N LEU A 872 29.66 13.80 28.53
CA LEU A 872 29.75 15.20 28.11
C LEU A 872 31.18 15.76 28.18
N HIS A 873 32.01 15.24 29.09
CA HIS A 873 33.45 15.58 29.19
C HIS A 873 34.28 15.20 27.95
N GLN A 874 33.75 14.39 27.02
CA GLN A 874 34.41 14.05 25.76
C GLN A 874 34.02 14.97 24.59
N VAL A 875 33.05 15.87 24.81
CA VAL A 875 32.54 16.78 23.78
C VAL A 875 33.24 18.14 23.96
N PRO A 876 33.81 18.71 22.88
CA PRO A 876 34.48 20.00 22.97
C PRO A 876 33.46 21.13 23.22
N PRO A 877 33.89 22.27 23.79
CA PRO A 877 33.00 23.41 24.02
C PRO A 877 32.23 23.85 22.76
N LYS A 878 32.89 23.82 21.59
CA LYS A 878 32.32 24.19 20.28
C LYS A 878 32.85 23.29 19.16
N GLY A 879 32.09 23.16 18.08
CA GLY A 879 32.51 22.52 16.83
C GLY A 879 32.04 21.08 16.67
N ALA A 880 31.44 20.50 17.71
CA ALA A 880 30.74 19.22 17.63
C ALA A 880 29.31 19.38 17.09
N TYR A 881 28.76 18.28 16.58
CA TYR A 881 27.35 18.17 16.19
C TYR A 881 26.66 17.06 16.99
N ALA A 882 25.39 17.22 17.32
CA ALA A 882 24.58 16.20 17.98
C ALA A 882 23.51 15.64 17.06
N ILE A 883 23.22 14.35 17.22
CA ILE A 883 22.10 13.63 16.64
C ILE A 883 21.30 13.04 17.80
N VAL A 884 20.05 13.45 17.93
CA VAL A 884 19.13 13.09 19.01
C VAL A 884 18.09 12.11 18.43
N LEU A 885 18.05 10.89 18.95
CA LEU A 885 17.25 9.79 18.39
C LEU A 885 16.22 9.28 19.41
N PRO A 886 15.11 10.01 19.63
CA PRO A 886 14.06 9.57 20.54
C PRO A 886 13.22 8.46 19.87
N LEU A 887 12.59 7.61 20.67
CA LEU A 887 11.52 6.76 20.16
C LEU A 887 10.36 7.65 19.68
N LYS A 888 9.84 7.35 18.49
CA LYS A 888 8.71 8.07 17.89
C LYS A 888 7.39 7.55 18.48
N ILE A 889 7.01 8.10 19.63
CA ILE A 889 5.82 7.68 20.39
C ILE A 889 4.74 8.77 20.29
N ASP A 890 3.64 8.47 19.60
CA ASP A 890 2.54 9.41 19.38
C ASP A 890 1.89 9.82 20.71
N GLY A 891 1.72 11.13 20.91
CA GLY A 891 1.08 11.68 22.11
C GLY A 891 1.93 11.68 23.39
N ALA A 892 3.16 11.16 23.37
CA ALA A 892 3.99 11.04 24.57
C ALA A 892 4.62 12.37 25.01
N SER A 893 4.66 12.60 26.33
CA SER A 893 5.31 13.78 26.95
C SER A 893 6.83 13.69 26.99
N GLY A 894 7.40 12.52 26.71
CA GLY A 894 8.84 12.27 26.72
C GLY A 894 9.15 10.96 26.03
N SER A 895 10.43 10.65 25.89
CA SER A 895 10.87 9.44 25.19
C SER A 895 12.30 9.06 25.59
N PRO A 896 12.58 7.77 25.85
CA PRO A 896 13.96 7.27 25.88
C PRO A 896 14.71 7.70 24.61
N VAL A 897 15.93 8.22 24.79
CA VAL A 897 16.67 8.85 23.69
C VAL A 897 18.11 8.37 23.64
N ARG A 898 18.55 8.01 22.43
CA ARG A 898 19.97 7.83 22.14
C ARG A 898 20.53 9.12 21.57
N VAL A 899 21.53 9.70 22.22
CA VAL A 899 22.18 10.95 21.79
C VAL A 899 23.59 10.65 21.34
N VAL A 900 23.91 11.06 20.12
CA VAL A 900 25.22 10.82 19.49
C VAL A 900 25.89 12.15 19.20
N ALA A 901 27.11 12.34 19.66
CA ALA A 901 27.94 13.48 19.31
C ALA A 901 29.00 13.11 18.25
N LEU A 902 29.13 13.97 17.25
CA LEU A 902 30.19 13.96 16.25
C LEU A 902 31.23 15.00 16.67
N VAL A 903 32.34 14.54 17.23
CA VAL A 903 33.43 15.37 17.77
C VAL A 903 34.55 15.48 16.73
N PRO A 904 34.96 16.69 16.30
CA PRO A 904 35.97 16.89 15.26
C PRO A 904 37.40 16.48 15.66
#